data_AF-A0A4Q7MKH4-F1
#
_entry.id   AF-A0A4Q7MKH4-F1
#
_cell.length_a   1.000
_cell.length_b   1.000
_cell.length_c   1.000
_cell.angle_alpha   90.00
_cell.angle_beta   90.00
_cell.angle_gamma   90.00
#
_symmetry.space_group_name_H-M   'P 1'
#
loop_
_entity.id
_entity.type
_entity.pdbx_description
1 polymer ?
#
loop_
_entity_poly.entity_id
_entity_poly.type
_entity_poly.pdbx_seq_one_letter_code
_entity_poly.pdbx_strand_id
1 'polypeptide(L)'
;MRRRRVVTAVLALVLVATGVGAGQAQPTPAAAAPVGAFDPGNIISDAQFFDSRAMGEADVQRFLGGISCTPRDGLPCLADYRQTTYSIADAGDAQCDAYQGGSDESAARIITKVATACGISPKVLLVMLQKEQALLTNPSSYGYSRAMGYACPDTADCNAEYFGFFNQVYNAAWQFRQYGKYPTSYNHRVGTVFVRYHPNAACGGTNVNIRNQATANLYNYTPYQPNAAALANLYGTGDGCSAYGNRNFWRIYYDWFGSPTDASPIGAVENMQPIPGGVGVWGWAVDTETAEPLTIHVYVDGVFSTGALADVSRPDIGQRFGLGANHGFAIKVPTGGGRHSVCVFALNVGAGENRLMTCADVFGGGGDPVGAIENVQAQPGGLGVWGFALDPDSSDPIWVHAYLDGRFAGGYLADAIRPDIPGRFPGYGERHGYGFFVPASAGAHRLCVYGLNIATGSVNTELGCATVQSGGNPIGAQEQATTGLGSITLRGWALDPDTRDPIWLHVYTDGRFAAGVLADRPRNDLGIYQGFGDRHGYDVTIPAANGPHTVCLYALNTMAGDANPSIGCPTVEVGGSPVGRIENGQPGFGSIGVWGWAYDRDTADSIPVHIYVDGRFAAGAGASTARPDVPEIPAEYGDGHGFGATFPATPGRHEVCVYAIDTGWGENASLGCFTTTVSGDPVGQVENIQPVADGFGVWGHAVDPDVAAPIDVHVYVDGRIAGIFPANQPRGDLGVRYPGFGDAHAFGATVQAPPGTHEICVFAINTPSGINPVIGCTVVSRQ
;
A
#
# COMPACT_ATOMS: atom_id res chain seq x y z
N MET A 1 -24.54 -32.98 -8.19
CA MET A 1 -23.76 -32.50 -9.35
C MET A 1 -23.00 -31.24 -8.97
N ARG A 2 -21.66 -31.27 -8.94
CA ARG A 2 -20.77 -30.17 -9.36
C ARG A 2 -19.32 -30.61 -9.15
N ARG A 3 -18.59 -30.66 -10.27
CA ARG A 3 -17.19 -31.08 -10.40
C ARG A 3 -16.28 -30.02 -9.76
N ARG A 4 -15.40 -30.41 -8.84
CA ARG A 4 -14.21 -29.62 -8.46
C ARG A 4 -13.13 -29.85 -9.52
N ARG A 5 -12.78 -28.81 -10.28
CA ARG A 5 -11.59 -28.79 -11.14
C ARG A 5 -10.45 -28.22 -10.30
N VAL A 6 -9.43 -29.04 -10.06
CA VAL A 6 -8.11 -28.61 -9.59
C VAL A 6 -7.37 -28.08 -10.81
N VAL A 7 -6.99 -26.80 -10.80
CA VAL A 7 -6.08 -26.20 -11.77
C VAL A 7 -4.76 -25.99 -11.05
N THR A 8 -3.77 -26.81 -11.41
CA THR A 8 -2.39 -26.68 -10.96
C THR A 8 -1.74 -25.55 -11.76
N ALA A 9 -1.51 -24.41 -11.13
CA ALA A 9 -0.74 -23.31 -11.71
C ALA A 9 0.75 -23.54 -11.39
N VAL A 10 1.54 -23.82 -12.43
CA VAL A 10 3.01 -23.83 -12.36
C VAL A 10 3.48 -22.38 -12.39
N LEU A 11 3.88 -21.84 -11.24
CA LEU A 11 4.65 -20.60 -11.17
C LEU A 11 6.10 -20.92 -11.51
N ALA A 12 6.56 -20.45 -12.68
CA ALA A 12 7.97 -20.36 -13.00
C ALA A 12 8.58 -19.19 -12.19
N LEU A 13 9.31 -19.52 -11.13
CA LEU A 13 10.14 -18.58 -10.38
C LEU A 13 11.38 -18.26 -11.25
N VAL A 14 11.37 -17.12 -11.95
CA VAL A 14 12.60 -16.57 -12.53
C VAL A 14 13.37 -15.88 -11.40
N LEU A 15 14.23 -16.66 -10.72
CA LEU A 15 15.32 -16.12 -9.92
C LEU A 15 16.30 -15.44 -10.87
N VAL A 16 16.20 -14.12 -11.01
CA VAL A 16 17.31 -13.31 -11.50
C VAL A 16 18.35 -13.31 -10.39
N ALA A 17 19.24 -14.30 -10.43
CA ALA A 17 20.48 -14.26 -9.67
C ALA A 17 21.33 -13.14 -10.29
N THR A 18 21.21 -11.91 -9.77
CA THR A 18 22.27 -10.92 -9.90
C THR A 18 23.46 -11.47 -9.12
N GLY A 19 24.30 -12.22 -9.82
CA GLY A 19 25.61 -12.60 -9.34
C GLY A 19 26.39 -11.32 -9.08
N VAL A 20 26.37 -10.85 -7.82
CA VAL A 20 27.43 -10.01 -7.30
C VAL A 20 28.66 -10.90 -7.35
N GLY A 21 29.39 -10.84 -8.47
CA GLY A 21 30.74 -11.35 -8.53
C GLY A 21 31.51 -10.58 -7.49
N ALA A 22 31.68 -11.16 -6.31
CA ALA A 22 32.76 -10.78 -5.42
C ALA A 22 34.04 -11.04 -6.22
N GLY A 23 34.51 -10.01 -6.92
CA GLY A 23 35.86 -9.97 -7.44
C GLY A 23 36.76 -10.10 -6.23
N GLN A 24 37.15 -11.33 -5.91
CA GLN A 24 38.12 -11.58 -4.86
C GLN A 24 39.41 -10.95 -5.36
N ALA A 25 39.74 -9.78 -4.80
CA ALA A 25 41.01 -9.14 -5.05
C ALA A 25 42.11 -10.15 -4.76
N GLN A 26 42.83 -10.56 -5.81
CA GLN A 26 44.02 -11.38 -5.64
C GLN A 26 45.02 -10.57 -4.81
N PRO A 27 45.71 -11.18 -3.84
CA PRO A 27 46.77 -10.49 -3.11
C PRO A 27 47.82 -10.03 -4.12
N THR A 28 47.94 -8.73 -4.28
CA THR A 28 49.02 -8.10 -5.03
C THR A 28 50.33 -8.31 -4.26
N PRO A 29 51.44 -8.68 -4.93
CA PRO A 29 52.74 -8.75 -4.26
C PRO A 29 53.07 -7.42 -3.59
N ALA A 30 53.61 -7.48 -2.37
CA ALA A 30 53.71 -6.33 -1.46
C ALA A 30 54.60 -5.20 -2.02
N ALA A 31 55.70 -5.54 -2.70
CA ALA A 31 56.56 -4.69 -3.55
C ALA A 31 57.88 -5.43 -3.82
N ALA A 32 58.61 -5.09 -4.89
CA ALA A 32 59.96 -5.62 -5.09
C ALA A 32 60.93 -5.11 -4.01
N ALA A 33 61.82 -5.98 -3.54
CA ALA A 33 62.81 -5.63 -2.52
C ALA A 33 63.74 -4.46 -2.98
N PRO A 34 63.90 -3.40 -2.18
CA PRO A 34 64.67 -2.22 -2.58
C PRO A 34 66.19 -2.50 -2.60
N VAL A 35 66.86 -2.04 -3.65
CA VAL A 35 68.32 -2.13 -3.77
C VAL A 35 69.00 -1.29 -2.68
N GLY A 36 69.95 -1.88 -1.96
CA GLY A 36 70.72 -1.20 -0.91
C GLY A 36 70.09 -1.19 0.49
N ALA A 37 68.88 -1.74 0.66
CA ALA A 37 68.19 -1.78 1.96
C ALA A 37 68.51 -3.01 2.81
N PHE A 38 69.29 -3.97 2.29
CA PHE A 38 69.71 -5.14 3.06
C PHE A 38 70.70 -4.73 4.15
N ASP A 39 70.34 -4.97 5.41
CA ASP A 39 71.22 -4.76 6.55
C ASP A 39 71.67 -6.12 7.12
N PRO A 40 72.98 -6.46 7.04
CA PRO A 40 73.48 -7.73 7.57
C PRO A 40 73.31 -7.82 9.10
N GLY A 41 73.20 -6.70 9.82
CA GLY A 41 72.99 -6.70 11.27
C GLY A 41 71.53 -6.86 11.69
N ASN A 42 70.57 -6.69 10.78
CA ASN A 42 69.13 -6.75 11.06
C ASN A 42 68.35 -7.26 9.84
N ILE A 43 68.46 -8.56 9.58
CA ILE A 43 67.83 -9.20 8.42
C ILE A 43 66.30 -9.25 8.59
N ILE A 44 65.83 -9.47 9.81
CA ILE A 44 64.42 -9.50 10.19
C ILE A 44 64.32 -9.17 11.67
N SER A 45 63.24 -8.49 12.08
CA SER A 45 62.99 -8.18 13.49
C SER A 45 62.55 -9.44 14.27
N ASP A 46 62.81 -9.47 15.58
CA ASP A 46 62.29 -10.53 16.44
C ASP A 46 60.76 -10.59 16.41
N ALA A 47 60.08 -9.43 16.32
CA ALA A 47 58.63 -9.34 16.19
C ALA A 47 58.11 -10.09 14.95
N GLN A 48 58.68 -9.84 13.77
CA GLN A 48 58.26 -10.50 12.53
C GLN A 48 58.69 -11.98 12.47
N PHE A 49 59.80 -12.36 13.12
CA PHE A 49 60.32 -13.72 13.06
C PHE A 49 59.61 -14.70 14.00
N PHE A 50 59.29 -14.25 15.21
CA PHE A 50 58.68 -15.06 16.26
C PHE A 50 57.16 -14.89 16.37
N ASP A 51 56.53 -14.07 15.50
CA ASP A 51 55.07 -13.97 15.41
C ASP A 51 54.45 -15.24 14.78
N SER A 52 54.23 -16.25 15.62
CA SER A 52 53.59 -17.52 15.25
C SER A 52 52.15 -17.38 14.77
N ARG A 53 51.53 -16.21 14.96
CA ARG A 53 50.14 -15.91 14.55
C ARG A 53 50.07 -15.04 13.29
N ALA A 54 51.20 -14.72 12.67
CA ALA A 54 51.26 -13.87 11.48
C ALA A 54 50.39 -14.32 10.29
N MET A 55 50.05 -15.62 10.22
CA MET A 55 49.09 -16.19 9.27
C MET A 55 48.35 -17.38 9.89
N GLY A 56 47.02 -17.40 9.79
CA GLY A 56 46.22 -18.58 10.13
C GLY A 56 46.28 -19.69 9.05
N GLU A 57 45.77 -20.88 9.34
CA GLU A 57 45.78 -22.03 8.41
C GLU A 57 45.15 -21.66 7.05
N ALA A 58 44.01 -20.96 7.09
CA ALA A 58 43.31 -20.52 5.88
C ALA A 58 44.13 -19.50 5.06
N ASP A 59 44.89 -18.62 5.72
CA ASP A 59 45.72 -17.62 5.05
C ASP A 59 46.95 -18.27 4.41
N VAL A 60 47.57 -19.24 5.09
CA VAL A 60 48.66 -20.05 4.53
C VAL A 60 48.15 -20.85 3.33
N GLN A 61 47.00 -21.50 3.43
CA GLN A 61 46.41 -22.25 2.31
C GLN A 61 46.10 -21.34 1.12
N ARG A 62 45.55 -20.13 1.35
CA ARG A 62 45.29 -19.14 0.30
C ARG A 62 46.58 -18.64 -0.34
N PHE A 63 47.59 -18.35 0.47
CA PHE A 63 48.90 -17.93 -0.01
C PHE A 63 49.53 -18.99 -0.91
N LEU A 64 49.58 -20.25 -0.46
CA LEU A 64 50.10 -21.38 -1.25
C LEU A 64 49.32 -21.56 -2.56
N GLY A 65 48.00 -21.44 -2.54
CA GLY A 65 47.16 -21.50 -3.76
C GLY A 65 47.37 -20.33 -4.73
N GLY A 66 47.90 -19.21 -4.24
CA GLY A 66 48.25 -18.04 -5.05
C GLY A 66 49.65 -18.09 -5.68
N ILE A 67 50.51 -19.04 -5.27
CA ILE A 67 51.84 -19.19 -5.85
C ILE A 67 51.75 -19.97 -7.17
N SER A 68 52.34 -19.41 -8.23
CA SER A 68 52.55 -20.16 -9.47
C SER A 68 53.54 -21.30 -9.25
N CYS A 69 53.06 -22.53 -9.35
CA CYS A 69 53.82 -23.73 -9.04
C CYS A 69 53.86 -24.69 -10.23
N THR A 70 55.04 -25.21 -10.54
CA THR A 70 55.30 -26.21 -11.57
C THR A 70 56.11 -27.37 -10.97
N PRO A 71 55.47 -28.48 -10.58
CA PRO A 71 56.17 -29.64 -10.02
C PRO A 71 57.18 -30.22 -11.02
N ARG A 72 58.34 -30.65 -10.50
CA ARG A 72 59.41 -31.27 -11.31
C ARG A 72 59.24 -32.77 -11.47
N ASP A 73 58.44 -33.39 -10.61
CA ASP A 73 58.13 -34.82 -10.63
C ASP A 73 56.70 -35.09 -10.11
N GLY A 74 56.39 -36.35 -9.80
CA GLY A 74 55.03 -36.79 -9.47
C GLY A 74 54.47 -36.32 -8.12
N LEU A 75 55.19 -35.51 -7.32
CA LEU A 75 54.63 -34.93 -6.11
C LEU A 75 53.91 -33.60 -6.38
N PRO A 76 52.76 -33.35 -5.71
CA PRO A 76 51.95 -32.17 -5.99
C PRO A 76 52.59 -30.87 -5.49
N CYS A 77 52.02 -29.75 -5.94
CA CYS A 77 52.29 -28.43 -5.36
C CYS A 77 51.95 -28.40 -3.88
N LEU A 78 52.61 -27.52 -3.12
CA LEU A 78 52.46 -27.45 -1.67
C LEU A 78 51.01 -27.17 -1.22
N ALA A 79 50.25 -26.42 -2.02
CA ALA A 79 48.82 -26.16 -1.79
C ALA A 79 47.98 -27.46 -1.75
N ASP A 80 48.33 -28.44 -2.56
CA ASP A 80 47.61 -29.71 -2.73
C ASP A 80 48.25 -30.86 -1.97
N TYR A 81 49.46 -30.66 -1.43
CA TYR A 81 50.17 -31.68 -0.67
C TYR A 81 49.43 -32.04 0.63
N ARG A 82 49.44 -33.33 0.93
CA ARG A 82 48.86 -33.91 2.13
C ARG A 82 49.81 -34.93 2.74
N GLN A 83 49.87 -34.98 4.07
CA GLN A 83 50.66 -35.96 4.81
C GLN A 83 49.98 -36.32 6.13
N THR A 84 49.96 -37.62 6.47
CA THR A 84 49.65 -38.07 7.83
C THR A 84 50.86 -37.83 8.73
N THR A 85 50.67 -37.06 9.80
CA THR A 85 51.70 -36.71 10.79
C THR A 85 51.50 -37.53 12.08
N TYR A 86 52.48 -37.48 12.96
CA TYR A 86 52.44 -38.11 14.29
C TYR A 86 52.59 -37.06 15.39
N SER A 87 52.08 -37.37 16.58
CA SER A 87 52.19 -36.46 17.71
C SER A 87 53.62 -36.38 18.24
N ILE A 88 54.06 -35.19 18.60
CA ILE A 88 55.32 -34.94 19.30
C ILE A 88 54.95 -34.33 20.65
N ALA A 89 55.50 -34.89 21.73
CA ALA A 89 55.29 -34.35 23.07
C ALA A 89 55.91 -32.96 23.22
N ASP A 90 55.46 -32.22 24.23
CA ASP A 90 56.09 -30.96 24.61
C ASP A 90 57.60 -31.18 24.87
N ALA A 91 58.44 -30.44 24.15
CA ALA A 91 59.89 -30.54 24.23
C ALA A 91 60.45 -29.86 25.49
N GLY A 92 59.61 -29.14 26.24
CA GLY A 92 59.95 -28.46 27.50
C GLY A 92 60.80 -27.21 27.31
N ASP A 93 60.94 -26.44 28.41
CA ASP A 93 61.86 -25.30 28.52
C ASP A 93 61.81 -24.30 27.34
N ALA A 94 60.60 -23.90 26.92
CA ALA A 94 60.37 -22.89 25.87
C ALA A 94 60.95 -23.21 24.47
N GLN A 95 61.15 -24.51 24.17
CA GLN A 95 61.52 -25.00 22.83
C GLN A 95 60.32 -24.99 21.86
N CYS A 96 59.65 -26.13 21.73
CA CYS A 96 58.38 -26.26 21.03
C CYS A 96 57.39 -26.98 21.95
N ASP A 97 56.18 -26.45 22.04
CA ASP A 97 55.05 -27.09 22.70
C ASP A 97 54.64 -28.39 21.97
N ALA A 98 53.72 -29.14 22.58
CA ALA A 98 53.22 -30.38 22.02
C ALA A 98 52.59 -30.17 20.62
N TYR A 99 52.99 -31.00 19.66
CA TYR A 99 52.34 -31.09 18.35
C TYR A 99 51.38 -32.28 18.37
N GLN A 100 50.09 -32.05 18.20
CA GLN A 100 49.10 -33.11 18.05
C GLN A 100 49.09 -33.63 16.61
N GLY A 101 49.42 -34.89 16.32
CA GLY A 101 49.39 -35.46 14.97
C GLY A 101 47.98 -35.60 14.38
N GLY A 102 47.89 -35.76 13.06
CA GLY A 102 46.62 -35.94 12.35
C GLY A 102 46.77 -36.72 11.03
N SER A 103 45.68 -37.34 10.58
CA SER A 103 45.62 -37.98 9.26
C SER A 103 45.37 -36.96 8.16
N ASP A 104 46.03 -37.14 7.01
CA ASP A 104 45.78 -36.37 5.78
C ASP A 104 45.85 -34.84 5.97
N GLU A 105 46.85 -34.35 6.73
CA GLU A 105 46.98 -32.92 6.99
C GLU A 105 47.51 -32.19 5.76
N SER A 106 46.93 -31.02 5.45
CA SER A 106 47.47 -30.11 4.44
C SER A 106 48.83 -29.58 4.84
N ALA A 107 49.65 -29.22 3.85
CA ALA A 107 50.90 -28.52 4.13
C ALA A 107 50.66 -27.23 4.92
N ALA A 108 49.56 -26.51 4.62
CA ALA A 108 49.16 -25.32 5.37
C ALA A 108 48.93 -25.62 6.85
N ARG A 109 48.17 -26.68 7.17
CA ARG A 109 47.91 -27.11 8.54
C ARG A 109 49.20 -27.52 9.27
N ILE A 110 50.07 -28.28 8.60
CA ILE A 110 51.36 -28.68 9.16
C ILE A 110 52.20 -27.45 9.49
N ILE A 111 52.34 -26.50 8.55
CA ILE A 111 53.11 -25.26 8.74
C ILE A 111 52.54 -24.45 9.91
N THR A 112 51.24 -24.25 10.00
CA THR A 112 50.65 -23.43 11.07
C THR A 112 50.68 -24.10 12.44
N LYS A 113 50.51 -25.41 12.51
CA LYS A 113 50.64 -26.15 13.78
C LYS A 113 52.07 -26.17 14.27
N VAL A 114 53.05 -26.36 13.39
CA VAL A 114 54.48 -26.24 13.75
C VAL A 114 54.83 -24.81 14.16
N ALA A 115 54.38 -23.81 13.40
CA ALA A 115 54.57 -22.40 13.73
C ALA A 115 54.05 -22.06 15.13
N THR A 116 52.84 -22.53 15.45
CA THR A 116 52.21 -22.35 16.77
C THR A 116 53.01 -23.06 17.85
N ALA A 117 53.29 -24.35 17.67
CA ALA A 117 54.00 -25.16 18.65
C ALA A 117 55.40 -24.59 18.97
N CYS A 118 56.13 -24.15 17.96
CA CYS A 118 57.50 -23.67 18.12
C CYS A 118 57.60 -22.14 18.30
N GLY A 119 56.52 -21.38 18.24
CA GLY A 119 56.60 -19.91 18.33
C GLY A 119 57.41 -19.28 17.19
N ILE A 120 57.26 -19.77 15.95
CA ILE A 120 57.95 -19.26 14.75
C ILE A 120 56.90 -18.79 13.74
N SER A 121 57.15 -17.67 13.06
CA SER A 121 56.20 -17.14 12.09
C SER A 121 55.96 -18.08 10.89
N PRO A 122 54.69 -18.35 10.51
CA PRO A 122 54.37 -19.07 9.28
C PRO A 122 55.00 -18.42 8.04
N LYS A 123 55.11 -17.08 8.01
CA LYS A 123 55.78 -16.34 6.92
C LYS A 123 57.25 -16.73 6.80
N VAL A 124 57.95 -16.85 7.93
CA VAL A 124 59.35 -17.31 7.98
C VAL A 124 59.47 -18.74 7.46
N LEU A 125 58.61 -19.65 7.89
CA LEU A 125 58.62 -21.05 7.44
C LEU A 125 58.39 -21.15 5.92
N LEU A 126 57.44 -20.40 5.37
CA LEU A 126 57.17 -20.34 3.93
C LEU A 126 58.38 -19.84 3.13
N VAL A 127 59.03 -18.76 3.60
CA VAL A 127 60.23 -18.20 2.96
C VAL A 127 61.38 -19.21 3.00
N MET A 128 61.57 -19.90 4.13
CA MET A 128 62.60 -20.95 4.26
C MET A 128 62.35 -22.12 3.30
N LEU A 129 61.12 -22.65 3.23
CA LEU A 129 60.76 -23.72 2.29
C LEU A 129 61.07 -23.37 0.83
N GLN A 130 60.85 -22.10 0.47
CA GLN A 130 61.17 -21.61 -0.87
C GLN A 130 62.66 -21.38 -1.08
N LYS A 131 63.35 -20.80 -0.10
CA LYS A 131 64.78 -20.54 -0.17
C LYS A 131 65.58 -21.84 -0.30
N GLU A 132 65.22 -22.87 0.47
CA GLU A 132 66.04 -24.07 0.64
C GLU A 132 65.82 -25.09 -0.49
N GLN A 133 64.58 -25.30 -0.92
CA GLN A 133 64.26 -26.33 -1.94
C GLN A 133 63.38 -25.82 -3.09
N ALA A 134 63.14 -24.50 -3.19
CA ALA A 134 62.18 -23.91 -4.13
C ALA A 134 60.78 -24.57 -4.05
N LEU A 135 60.41 -25.08 -2.88
CA LEU A 135 59.31 -26.03 -2.73
C LEU A 135 57.93 -25.43 -3.05
N LEU A 136 57.78 -24.10 -2.92
CA LEU A 136 56.52 -23.42 -3.22
C LEU A 136 56.31 -23.21 -4.72
N THR A 137 57.38 -23.22 -5.52
CA THR A 137 57.34 -22.89 -6.96
C THR A 137 57.70 -24.06 -7.86
N ASN A 138 58.64 -24.90 -7.46
CA ASN A 138 59.18 -26.00 -8.28
C ASN A 138 59.46 -27.25 -7.43
N PRO A 139 58.45 -27.83 -6.77
CA PRO A 139 58.65 -28.93 -5.84
C PRO A 139 59.13 -30.22 -6.54
N SER A 140 59.77 -31.08 -5.77
CA SER A 140 60.19 -32.42 -6.17
C SER A 140 60.18 -33.37 -4.98
N SER A 141 60.12 -34.67 -5.22
CA SER A 141 60.36 -35.74 -4.25
C SER A 141 61.62 -35.51 -3.40
N TYR A 142 62.72 -35.13 -4.06
CA TYR A 142 63.97 -34.78 -3.37
C TYR A 142 63.79 -33.60 -2.42
N GLY A 143 63.09 -32.55 -2.87
CA GLY A 143 62.80 -31.35 -2.09
C GLY A 143 61.90 -31.62 -0.90
N TYR A 144 60.85 -32.42 -1.05
CA TYR A 144 59.95 -32.78 0.06
C TYR A 144 60.67 -33.58 1.15
N SER A 145 61.62 -34.44 0.80
CA SER A 145 62.43 -35.14 1.81
C SER A 145 63.39 -34.22 2.57
N ARG A 146 63.74 -33.05 2.02
CA ARG A 146 64.77 -32.13 2.54
C ARG A 146 64.26 -30.70 2.63
N ALA A 147 62.96 -30.55 2.91
CA ALA A 147 62.19 -29.33 2.65
C ALA A 147 62.80 -28.04 3.22
N MET A 148 63.52 -28.15 4.35
CA MET A 148 64.14 -27.02 5.03
C MET A 148 65.68 -27.07 5.00
N GLY A 149 66.28 -28.10 4.40
CA GLY A 149 67.74 -28.32 4.49
C GLY A 149 68.22 -28.68 5.91
N TYR A 150 67.32 -29.08 6.81
CA TYR A 150 67.69 -29.43 8.17
C TYR A 150 68.51 -30.72 8.19
N ALA A 151 69.62 -30.70 8.93
CA ALA A 151 70.61 -31.78 9.02
C ALA A 151 71.25 -32.18 7.68
N CYS A 152 71.43 -31.20 6.78
CA CYS A 152 72.17 -31.33 5.52
C CYS A 152 73.47 -30.51 5.56
N PRO A 153 74.58 -31.07 6.10
CA PRO A 153 75.86 -30.35 6.12
C PRO A 153 76.48 -30.26 4.72
N ASP A 154 77.19 -29.17 4.41
CA ASP A 154 77.84 -28.98 3.10
C ASP A 154 78.92 -30.03 2.77
N THR A 155 79.40 -30.79 3.77
CA THR A 155 80.53 -31.72 3.66
C THR A 155 80.15 -33.20 3.76
N ALA A 156 78.86 -33.53 3.90
CA ALA A 156 78.38 -34.91 4.00
C ALA A 156 76.93 -35.02 3.50
N ASP A 157 76.44 -36.25 3.31
CA ASP A 157 75.02 -36.46 2.97
C ASP A 157 74.09 -36.02 4.12
N CYS A 158 72.90 -35.56 3.75
CA CYS A 158 71.86 -35.25 4.72
C CYS A 158 71.48 -36.47 5.59
N ASN A 159 71.25 -36.26 6.88
CA ASN A 159 70.81 -37.34 7.77
C ASN A 159 69.38 -37.80 7.40
N ALA A 160 69.26 -39.05 6.98
CA ALA A 160 68.01 -39.66 6.53
C ALA A 160 66.93 -39.77 7.64
N GLU A 161 67.32 -39.74 8.91
CA GLU A 161 66.40 -39.75 10.05
C GLU A 161 65.40 -38.59 10.00
N TYR A 162 65.82 -37.44 9.47
CA TYR A 162 65.00 -36.23 9.42
C TYR A 162 64.28 -36.05 8.08
N PHE A 163 64.27 -37.05 7.20
CA PHE A 163 63.59 -36.92 5.92
C PHE A 163 62.06 -36.83 6.06
N GLY A 164 61.46 -36.07 5.15
CA GLY A 164 60.02 -35.87 5.03
C GLY A 164 59.56 -34.47 5.43
N PHE A 165 58.48 -34.01 4.81
CA PHE A 165 58.03 -32.61 4.93
C PHE A 165 57.77 -32.20 6.39
N PHE A 166 56.92 -32.94 7.10
CA PHE A 166 56.64 -32.68 8.52
C PHE A 166 57.91 -32.66 9.38
N ASN A 167 58.78 -33.66 9.24
CA ASN A 167 60.01 -33.77 10.02
C ASN A 167 60.94 -32.58 9.77
N GLN A 168 61.11 -32.18 8.51
CA GLN A 168 61.95 -31.05 8.13
C GLN A 168 61.41 -29.72 8.67
N VAL A 169 60.10 -29.48 8.57
CA VAL A 169 59.46 -28.25 9.06
C VAL A 169 59.52 -28.16 10.59
N TYR A 170 59.17 -29.24 11.30
CA TYR A 170 59.22 -29.28 12.77
C TYR A 170 60.65 -29.10 13.30
N ASN A 171 61.61 -29.89 12.80
CA ASN A 171 62.98 -29.84 13.33
C ASN A 171 63.71 -28.53 12.97
N ALA A 172 63.41 -27.92 11.81
CA ALA A 172 63.93 -26.59 11.51
C ALA A 172 63.37 -25.52 12.48
N ALA A 173 62.07 -25.55 12.74
CA ALA A 173 61.44 -24.65 13.70
C ALA A 173 61.98 -24.85 15.12
N TRP A 174 62.13 -26.11 15.55
CA TRP A 174 62.78 -26.47 16.81
C TRP A 174 64.21 -25.95 16.89
N GLN A 175 64.98 -26.09 15.81
CA GLN A 175 66.37 -25.64 15.78
C GLN A 175 66.50 -24.12 15.91
N PHE A 176 65.57 -23.34 15.35
CA PHE A 176 65.53 -21.89 15.58
C PHE A 176 65.29 -21.53 17.05
N ARG A 177 64.50 -22.33 17.76
CA ARG A 177 64.27 -22.17 19.20
C ARG A 177 65.49 -22.59 20.01
N GLN A 178 66.20 -23.64 19.57
CA GLN A 178 67.48 -24.07 20.14
C GLN A 178 68.57 -23.01 20.04
N TYR A 179 68.68 -22.29 18.92
CA TYR A 179 69.61 -21.16 18.80
C TYR A 179 69.30 -20.02 19.77
N GLY A 180 68.01 -19.72 19.98
CA GLY A 180 67.58 -18.69 20.93
C GLY A 180 67.75 -19.10 22.39
N LYS A 181 67.57 -20.39 22.71
CA LYS A 181 67.72 -20.91 24.06
C LYS A 181 69.18 -20.99 24.51
N TYR A 182 70.08 -21.39 23.61
CA TYR A 182 71.51 -21.54 23.92
C TYR A 182 72.39 -20.70 22.99
N PRO A 183 72.25 -19.37 22.99
CA PRO A 183 72.91 -18.50 22.01
C PRO A 183 74.44 -18.52 22.10
N THR A 184 75.00 -18.89 23.27
CA THR A 184 76.46 -19.00 23.47
C THR A 184 77.06 -20.30 22.95
N SER A 185 76.23 -21.30 22.60
CA SER A 185 76.67 -22.59 22.08
C SER A 185 76.89 -22.59 20.56
N TYR A 186 76.64 -21.45 19.90
CA TYR A 186 76.70 -21.31 18.45
C TYR A 186 77.61 -20.13 18.03
N ASN A 187 78.06 -20.17 16.79
CA ASN A 187 79.08 -19.23 16.28
C ASN A 187 78.54 -17.81 16.05
N HIS A 188 77.26 -17.66 15.73
CA HIS A 188 76.63 -16.36 15.51
C HIS A 188 75.69 -16.02 16.66
N ARG A 189 75.89 -14.86 17.26
CA ARG A 189 75.13 -14.38 18.43
C ARG A 189 74.95 -12.87 18.35
N VAL A 190 74.00 -12.34 19.10
CA VAL A 190 73.77 -10.90 19.23
C VAL A 190 75.07 -10.20 19.66
N GLY A 191 75.37 -9.08 19.02
CA GLY A 191 76.62 -8.34 19.15
C GLY A 191 77.50 -8.46 17.90
N THR A 192 78.76 -8.03 18.04
CA THR A 192 79.70 -8.00 16.92
C THR A 192 80.33 -9.38 16.68
N VAL A 193 80.07 -9.96 15.51
CA VAL A 193 80.59 -11.27 15.08
C VAL A 193 81.20 -11.14 13.68
N PHE A 194 82.34 -11.78 13.45
CA PHE A 194 82.93 -11.86 12.11
C PHE A 194 82.15 -12.88 11.26
N VAL A 195 81.55 -12.42 10.16
CA VAL A 195 80.76 -13.26 9.25
C VAL A 195 81.44 -13.32 7.89
N ARG A 196 81.66 -14.52 7.35
CA ARG A 196 82.32 -14.72 6.05
C ARG A 196 81.35 -14.46 4.89
N TYR A 197 81.91 -14.06 3.74
CA TYR A 197 81.15 -13.95 2.49
C TYR A 197 80.91 -15.29 1.79
N HIS A 198 81.78 -16.28 2.05
CA HIS A 198 81.76 -17.58 1.37
C HIS A 198 82.49 -18.65 2.23
N PRO A 199 82.22 -19.96 2.06
CA PRO A 199 83.00 -21.04 2.69
C PRO A 199 84.51 -20.94 2.42
N ASN A 200 84.86 -20.51 1.20
CA ASN A 200 86.25 -20.22 0.82
C ASN A 200 86.76 -19.01 1.60
N ALA A 201 87.69 -19.24 2.53
CA ALA A 201 88.27 -18.19 3.36
C ALA A 201 88.96 -17.06 2.57
N ALA A 202 89.41 -17.33 1.33
CA ALA A 202 90.02 -16.31 0.47
C ALA A 202 89.03 -15.20 0.06
N CYS A 203 87.72 -15.45 0.14
CA CYS A 203 86.68 -14.47 -0.13
C CYS A 203 86.48 -13.44 0.99
N GLY A 204 87.12 -13.65 2.15
CA GLY A 204 87.04 -12.72 3.28
C GLY A 204 85.67 -12.68 3.97
N GLY A 205 85.43 -11.58 4.69
CA GLY A 205 84.26 -11.33 5.51
C GLY A 205 84.39 -10.00 6.25
N THR A 206 83.37 -9.62 7.01
CA THR A 206 83.38 -8.40 7.83
C THR A 206 82.79 -8.67 9.21
N ASN A 207 83.09 -7.77 10.15
CA ASN A 207 82.42 -7.75 11.45
C ASN A 207 81.01 -7.19 11.26
N VAL A 208 80.01 -8.01 11.57
CA VAL A 208 78.58 -7.67 11.54
C VAL A 208 78.12 -7.47 12.98
N ASN A 209 77.48 -6.33 13.26
CA ASN A 209 76.81 -6.13 14.54
C ASN A 209 75.39 -6.69 14.45
N ILE A 210 75.21 -7.96 14.85
CA ILE A 210 73.93 -8.65 14.84
C ILE A 210 73.06 -8.08 15.97
N ARG A 211 71.93 -7.45 15.63
CA ARG A 211 71.13 -6.64 16.56
C ARG A 211 70.06 -7.41 17.33
N ASN A 212 69.62 -8.56 16.82
CA ASN A 212 68.54 -9.33 17.41
C ASN A 212 68.72 -10.85 17.23
N GLN A 213 67.92 -11.62 17.96
CA GLN A 213 68.06 -13.07 18.01
C GLN A 213 67.63 -13.74 16.70
N ALA A 214 66.61 -13.22 16.03
CA ALA A 214 66.14 -13.71 14.73
C ALA A 214 67.22 -13.64 13.64
N THR A 215 67.96 -12.53 13.59
CA THR A 215 69.09 -12.36 12.68
C THR A 215 70.23 -13.32 13.04
N ALA A 216 70.52 -13.52 14.33
CA ALA A 216 71.51 -14.51 14.77
C ALA A 216 71.11 -15.94 14.36
N ASN A 217 69.83 -16.28 14.50
CA ASN A 217 69.26 -17.57 14.11
C ASN A 217 69.46 -17.86 12.61
N LEU A 218 69.20 -16.87 11.76
CA LEU A 218 69.40 -17.01 10.31
C LEU A 218 70.87 -17.26 9.94
N TYR A 219 71.82 -16.58 10.60
CA TYR A 219 73.25 -16.85 10.40
C TYR A 219 73.70 -18.20 10.95
N ASN A 220 73.13 -18.67 12.06
CA ASN A 220 73.42 -20.02 12.55
C ASN A 220 72.87 -21.11 11.61
N TYR A 221 71.75 -20.85 10.93
CA TYR A 221 71.17 -21.76 9.94
C TYR A 221 71.88 -21.68 8.59
N THR A 222 72.35 -20.49 8.18
CA THR A 222 73.04 -20.26 6.91
C THR A 222 74.22 -19.29 7.12
N PRO A 223 75.45 -19.81 7.33
CA PRO A 223 76.55 -19.07 7.99
C PRO A 223 77.35 -18.15 7.08
N TYR A 224 76.70 -17.45 6.15
CA TYR A 224 77.35 -16.51 5.24
C TYR A 224 76.50 -15.26 5.00
N GLN A 225 77.16 -14.10 4.93
CA GLN A 225 76.54 -12.84 4.50
C GLN A 225 76.78 -12.62 2.99
N PRO A 226 75.87 -11.94 2.27
CA PRO A 226 76.12 -11.60 0.87
C PRO A 226 77.26 -10.58 0.73
N ASN A 227 78.07 -10.71 -0.33
CA ASN A 227 79.05 -9.70 -0.71
C ASN A 227 78.40 -8.61 -1.59
N ALA A 228 79.16 -7.55 -1.91
CA ALA A 228 78.67 -6.44 -2.71
C ALA A 228 78.14 -6.88 -4.09
N ALA A 229 78.80 -7.85 -4.75
CA ALA A 229 78.35 -8.40 -6.03
C ALA A 229 76.99 -9.10 -5.92
N ALA A 230 76.74 -9.86 -4.84
CA ALA A 230 75.46 -10.50 -4.60
C ALA A 230 74.33 -9.49 -4.32
N LEU A 231 74.63 -8.37 -3.66
CA LEU A 231 73.66 -7.31 -3.35
C LEU A 231 73.37 -6.41 -4.55
N ALA A 232 74.35 -6.18 -5.44
CA ALA A 232 74.16 -5.43 -6.67
C ALA A 232 73.21 -6.14 -7.66
N ASN A 233 73.07 -7.48 -7.56
CA ASN A 233 72.18 -8.29 -8.38
C ASN A 233 71.24 -9.16 -7.53
N LEU A 234 70.26 -8.52 -6.87
CA LEU A 234 69.37 -9.18 -5.89
C LEU A 234 68.60 -10.39 -6.45
N TYR A 235 68.21 -10.36 -7.73
CA TYR A 235 67.42 -11.43 -8.38
C TYR A 235 68.28 -12.37 -9.23
N GLY A 236 69.58 -12.12 -9.34
CA GLY A 236 70.50 -12.90 -10.15
C GLY A 236 71.73 -13.39 -9.37
N THR A 237 72.75 -13.75 -10.15
CA THR A 237 74.04 -14.25 -9.63
C THR A 237 75.04 -13.12 -9.47
N GLY A 238 75.88 -13.23 -8.45
CA GLY A 238 77.07 -12.38 -8.26
C GLY A 238 78.34 -13.08 -8.77
N ASP A 239 79.44 -12.92 -8.04
CA ASP A 239 80.76 -13.48 -8.38
C ASP A 239 81.06 -14.80 -7.65
N GLY A 240 82.27 -15.33 -7.80
CA GLY A 240 82.71 -16.58 -7.15
C GLY A 240 82.81 -16.52 -5.62
N CYS A 241 82.60 -15.34 -5.02
CA CYS A 241 82.57 -15.14 -3.57
C CYS A 241 81.17 -14.77 -3.05
N SER A 242 80.14 -14.81 -3.89
CA SER A 242 78.77 -14.49 -3.53
C SER A 242 78.07 -15.64 -2.79
N ALA A 243 77.60 -15.36 -1.58
CA ALA A 243 76.61 -16.18 -0.89
C ALA A 243 75.21 -15.59 -1.02
N TYR A 244 74.21 -16.46 -1.20
CA TYR A 244 72.84 -16.04 -1.53
C TYR A 244 71.82 -16.32 -0.44
N GLY A 245 72.13 -17.15 0.56
CA GLY A 245 71.14 -17.64 1.53
C GLY A 245 70.38 -16.51 2.25
N ASN A 246 71.08 -15.77 3.11
CA ASN A 246 70.44 -14.70 3.89
C ASN A 246 69.90 -13.55 3.01
N ARG A 247 70.55 -13.27 1.88
CA ARG A 247 70.03 -12.35 0.85
C ARG A 247 68.68 -12.82 0.30
N ASN A 248 68.59 -14.08 -0.10
CA ASN A 248 67.38 -14.65 -0.69
C ASN A 248 66.27 -14.74 0.35
N PHE A 249 66.58 -15.10 1.61
CA PHE A 249 65.61 -15.03 2.70
C PHE A 249 64.99 -13.64 2.79
N TRP A 250 65.83 -12.61 2.98
CA TRP A 250 65.40 -11.22 3.11
C TRP A 250 64.56 -10.76 1.92
N ARG A 251 65.07 -10.98 0.70
CA ARG A 251 64.41 -10.57 -0.53
C ARG A 251 63.05 -11.27 -0.71
N ILE A 252 63.00 -12.59 -0.52
CA ILE A 252 61.75 -13.36 -0.68
C ILE A 252 60.72 -12.93 0.38
N TYR A 253 61.15 -12.70 1.63
CA TYR A 253 60.26 -12.17 2.66
C TYR A 253 59.71 -10.80 2.24
N TYR A 254 60.57 -9.91 1.73
CA TYR A 254 60.18 -8.59 1.26
C TYR A 254 59.17 -8.66 0.10
N ASP A 255 59.49 -9.46 -0.92
CA ASP A 255 58.65 -9.63 -2.11
C ASP A 255 57.23 -10.12 -1.76
N TRP A 256 57.13 -10.99 -0.75
CA TRP A 256 55.87 -11.62 -0.37
C TRP A 256 55.09 -10.86 0.70
N PHE A 257 55.78 -10.26 1.66
CA PHE A 257 55.18 -9.78 2.90
C PHE A 257 55.55 -8.34 3.27
N GLY A 258 56.41 -7.67 2.48
CA GLY A 258 56.91 -6.32 2.77
C GLY A 258 58.12 -6.33 3.71
N SER A 259 58.50 -5.14 4.21
CA SER A 259 59.72 -4.98 5.01
C SER A 259 59.75 -5.95 6.21
N PRO A 260 60.79 -6.80 6.36
CA PRO A 260 60.92 -7.72 7.50
C PRO A 260 61.23 -7.00 8.83
N THR A 261 61.27 -5.66 8.82
CA THR A 261 61.65 -4.84 9.98
C THR A 261 60.67 -3.69 10.28
N ASP A 262 59.62 -3.51 9.49
CA ASP A 262 58.61 -2.46 9.73
C ASP A 262 57.58 -2.93 10.78
N ALA A 263 57.34 -2.09 11.79
CA ALA A 263 56.41 -2.32 12.91
C ALA A 263 55.25 -1.30 12.91
N SER A 264 55.14 -0.44 11.89
CA SER A 264 54.13 0.62 11.83
C SER A 264 52.69 0.08 11.78
N PRO A 265 51.67 0.87 12.18
CA PRO A 265 50.28 0.44 12.20
C PRO A 265 49.76 0.00 10.83
N ILE A 266 48.88 -1.00 10.87
CA ILE A 266 48.20 -1.57 9.71
C ILE A 266 46.73 -1.15 9.78
N GLY A 267 46.17 -0.65 8.69
CA GLY A 267 44.77 -0.26 8.66
C GLY A 267 44.29 0.07 7.26
N ALA A 268 42.99 0.29 7.15
CA ALA A 268 42.35 0.73 5.92
C ALA A 268 41.22 1.71 6.24
N VAL A 269 41.10 2.75 5.40
CA VAL A 269 39.85 3.52 5.28
C VAL A 269 38.98 2.79 4.28
N GLU A 270 37.85 2.29 4.74
CA GLU A 270 36.93 1.45 3.95
C GLU A 270 35.87 2.30 3.24
N ASN A 271 35.46 3.41 3.85
CA ASN A 271 34.53 4.34 3.23
C ASN A 271 34.87 5.79 3.61
N MET A 272 34.74 6.69 2.64
CA MET A 272 34.86 8.13 2.81
C MET A 272 33.83 8.80 1.90
N GLN A 273 32.81 9.43 2.49
CA GLN A 273 31.69 9.97 1.71
C GLN A 273 31.12 11.26 2.32
N PRO A 274 30.49 12.13 1.51
CA PRO A 274 29.79 13.30 2.01
C PRO A 274 28.64 12.89 2.96
N ILE A 275 28.50 13.58 4.09
CA ILE A 275 27.38 13.46 5.04
C ILE A 275 26.98 14.86 5.52
N PRO A 276 25.81 15.06 6.15
CA PRO A 276 25.40 16.41 6.54
C PRO A 276 26.41 17.08 7.48
N GLY A 277 26.84 18.28 7.14
CA GLY A 277 27.86 19.07 7.84
C GLY A 277 29.29 18.51 7.74
N GLY A 278 29.59 17.64 6.78
CA GLY A 278 30.98 17.26 6.50
C GLY A 278 31.21 15.96 5.70
N VAL A 279 32.24 15.21 6.07
CA VAL A 279 32.60 13.92 5.46
C VAL A 279 32.58 12.82 6.53
N GLY A 280 31.90 11.72 6.26
CA GLY A 280 31.96 10.52 7.09
C GLY A 280 33.12 9.64 6.66
N VAL A 281 33.91 9.18 7.63
CA VAL A 281 35.09 8.34 7.43
C VAL A 281 34.99 7.10 8.30
N TRP A 282 35.07 5.92 7.68
CA TRP A 282 34.99 4.63 8.38
C TRP A 282 36.12 3.71 7.97
N GLY A 283 36.58 2.89 8.91
CA GLY A 283 37.63 1.92 8.64
C GLY A 283 38.09 1.19 9.90
N TRP A 284 39.32 0.69 9.86
CA TRP A 284 39.97 0.04 10.99
C TRP A 284 41.48 0.30 10.97
N ALA A 285 42.11 0.23 12.15
CA ALA A 285 43.55 0.30 12.30
C ALA A 285 43.98 -0.51 13.52
N VAL A 286 45.12 -1.19 13.40
CA VAL A 286 45.73 -2.01 14.45
C VAL A 286 47.24 -1.80 14.44
N ASP A 287 47.85 -1.89 15.60
CA ASP A 287 49.30 -1.92 15.77
C ASP A 287 49.63 -3.23 16.49
N THR A 288 50.51 -4.05 15.92
CA THR A 288 50.83 -5.36 16.50
C THR A 288 51.56 -5.27 17.83
N GLU A 289 52.05 -4.09 18.19
CA GLU A 289 52.74 -3.81 19.44
C GLU A 289 51.76 -3.50 20.61
N THR A 290 50.44 -3.35 20.35
CA THR A 290 49.43 -3.06 21.39
C THR A 290 48.06 -3.69 21.11
N ALA A 291 47.32 -4.05 22.17
CA ALA A 291 45.92 -4.47 22.06
C ALA A 291 44.91 -3.32 22.26
N GLU A 292 45.39 -2.14 22.68
CA GLU A 292 44.54 -0.96 22.89
C GLU A 292 44.17 -0.30 21.55
N PRO A 293 42.97 0.33 21.44
CA PRO A 293 42.56 1.05 20.25
C PRO A 293 43.53 2.19 19.88
N LEU A 294 43.89 2.29 18.61
CA LEU A 294 44.75 3.36 18.11
C LEU A 294 44.02 4.70 18.02
N THR A 295 44.78 5.80 18.14
CA THR A 295 44.27 7.13 17.82
C THR A 295 44.34 7.37 16.31
N ILE A 296 43.23 7.81 15.73
CA ILE A 296 43.09 8.18 14.32
C ILE A 296 43.04 9.70 14.22
N HIS A 297 43.91 10.28 13.40
CA HIS A 297 43.90 11.71 13.07
C HIS A 297 43.39 11.93 11.66
N VAL A 298 42.55 12.94 11.47
CA VAL A 298 42.07 13.38 10.18
C VAL A 298 42.47 14.83 9.91
N TYR A 299 43.09 15.05 8.77
CA TYR A 299 43.50 16.35 8.27
C TYR A 299 42.66 16.70 7.04
N VAL A 300 42.24 17.96 6.96
CA VAL A 300 41.52 18.53 5.83
C VAL A 300 42.39 19.64 5.23
N ASP A 301 42.71 19.53 3.94
CA ASP A 301 43.56 20.47 3.20
C ASP A 301 44.91 20.74 3.89
N GLY A 302 45.48 19.68 4.49
CA GLY A 302 46.76 19.73 5.21
C GLY A 302 46.69 20.27 6.65
N VAL A 303 45.51 20.68 7.13
CA VAL A 303 45.30 21.18 8.50
C VAL A 303 44.58 20.13 9.34
N PHE A 304 45.00 19.95 10.59
CA PHE A 304 44.31 19.03 11.50
C PHE A 304 42.85 19.48 11.70
N SER A 305 41.91 18.57 11.42
CA SER A 305 40.46 18.84 11.56
C SER A 305 39.89 18.17 12.80
N THR A 306 40.06 16.85 12.92
CA THR A 306 39.50 16.06 14.04
C THR A 306 40.26 14.74 14.24
N GLY A 307 39.98 14.05 15.34
CA GLY A 307 40.49 12.70 15.61
C GLY A 307 39.59 11.90 16.54
N ALA A 308 39.72 10.58 16.52
CA ALA A 308 38.97 9.66 17.36
C ALA A 308 39.77 8.38 17.65
N LEU A 309 39.34 7.59 18.64
CA LEU A 309 39.88 6.26 18.85
C LEU A 309 39.29 5.28 17.83
N ALA A 310 40.07 4.26 17.47
CA ALA A 310 39.62 3.12 16.70
C ALA A 310 38.92 2.07 17.59
N ASP A 311 37.96 2.49 18.40
CA ASP A 311 37.31 1.66 19.42
C ASP A 311 35.98 1.01 18.98
N VAL A 312 35.56 1.22 17.73
CA VAL A 312 34.37 0.58 17.16
C VAL A 312 34.64 -0.92 16.97
N SER A 313 33.70 -1.75 17.43
CA SER A 313 33.84 -3.21 17.40
C SER A 313 33.95 -3.77 15.98
N ARG A 314 35.05 -4.48 15.72
CA ARG A 314 35.41 -5.22 14.51
C ARG A 314 35.93 -6.62 14.87
N PRO A 315 35.03 -7.57 15.20
CA PRO A 315 35.42 -8.92 15.60
C PRO A 315 36.21 -9.67 14.52
N ASP A 316 35.99 -9.36 13.25
CA ASP A 316 36.75 -9.89 12.10
C ASP A 316 38.23 -9.50 12.15
N ILE A 317 38.52 -8.23 12.47
CA ILE A 317 39.89 -7.73 12.64
C ILE A 317 40.50 -8.31 13.91
N GLY A 318 39.74 -8.35 15.01
CA GLY A 318 40.18 -8.93 16.26
C GLY A 318 40.55 -10.42 16.17
N GLN A 319 39.80 -11.21 15.40
CA GLN A 319 40.14 -12.60 15.11
C GLN A 319 41.39 -12.74 14.25
N ARG A 320 41.58 -11.82 13.28
CA ARG A 320 42.74 -11.84 12.38
C ARG A 320 44.05 -11.57 13.10
N PHE A 321 44.06 -10.63 14.05
CA PHE A 321 45.30 -10.20 14.72
C PHE A 321 45.42 -10.66 16.18
N GLY A 322 44.35 -11.15 16.80
CA GLY A 322 44.37 -11.65 18.17
C GLY A 322 44.44 -10.55 19.25
N LEU A 323 44.04 -9.32 18.91
CA LEU A 323 44.23 -8.11 19.74
C LEU A 323 42.91 -7.53 20.28
N GLY A 324 41.85 -8.35 20.35
CA GLY A 324 40.51 -7.87 20.74
C GLY A 324 39.75 -7.22 19.57
N ALA A 325 38.47 -6.90 19.75
CA ALA A 325 37.61 -6.43 18.65
C ALA A 325 37.67 -4.91 18.42
N ASN A 326 38.19 -4.12 19.35
CA ASN A 326 38.07 -2.66 19.33
C ASN A 326 39.18 -2.02 18.48
N HIS A 327 39.06 -2.18 17.15
CA HIS A 327 40.04 -1.67 16.18
C HIS A 327 39.39 -0.94 14.99
N GLY A 328 38.08 -0.68 15.02
CA GLY A 328 37.34 0.06 13.98
C GLY A 328 37.18 1.54 14.32
N PHE A 329 37.04 2.41 13.34
CA PHE A 329 36.70 3.83 13.56
C PHE A 329 35.54 4.28 12.66
N ALA A 330 34.78 5.27 13.16
CA ALA A 330 33.67 5.93 12.47
C ALA A 330 33.66 7.41 12.86
N ILE A 331 34.08 8.31 11.96
CA ILE A 331 34.39 9.70 12.28
C ILE A 331 33.58 10.62 11.36
N LYS A 332 32.86 11.59 11.93
CA LYS A 332 32.34 12.76 11.19
C LYS A 332 33.41 13.84 11.17
N VAL A 333 33.90 14.16 9.99
CA VAL A 333 34.94 15.16 9.74
C VAL A 333 34.27 16.45 9.30
N PRO A 334 34.29 17.51 10.13
CA PRO A 334 33.72 18.81 9.75
C PRO A 334 34.44 19.34 8.51
N THR A 335 33.66 19.62 7.46
CA THR A 335 34.12 20.27 6.22
C THR A 335 33.01 21.20 5.74
N GLY A 336 33.37 22.28 5.03
CA GLY A 336 32.39 23.09 4.33
C GLY A 336 31.95 22.42 3.02
N GLY A 337 31.05 23.06 2.28
CA GLY A 337 30.75 22.64 0.92
C GLY A 337 31.95 22.77 -0.02
N GLY A 338 32.04 21.87 -0.99
CA GLY A 338 33.10 21.88 -2.01
C GLY A 338 34.09 20.73 -1.89
N ARG A 339 35.13 20.75 -2.72
CA ARG A 339 36.12 19.66 -2.82
C ARG A 339 37.24 19.90 -1.82
N HIS A 340 37.50 18.92 -0.96
CA HIS A 340 38.51 18.96 0.09
C HIS A 340 39.44 17.75 0.02
N SER A 341 40.72 17.94 0.35
CA SER A 341 41.68 16.86 0.50
C SER A 341 41.61 16.32 1.94
N VAL A 342 41.12 15.09 2.12
CA VAL A 342 40.94 14.47 3.44
C VAL A 342 41.97 13.35 3.62
N CYS A 343 42.88 13.54 4.58
CA CYS A 343 43.96 12.60 4.88
C CYS A 343 43.79 11.98 6.27
N VAL A 344 43.86 10.65 6.35
CA VAL A 344 43.61 9.87 7.57
C VAL A 344 44.88 9.14 7.99
N PHE A 345 45.29 9.35 9.24
CA PHE A 345 46.49 8.75 9.84
C PHE A 345 46.12 7.87 11.02
N ALA A 346 46.75 6.70 11.13
CA ALA A 346 46.79 5.91 12.35
C ALA A 346 48.08 6.24 13.12
N LEU A 347 47.95 6.64 14.38
CA LEU A 347 49.11 6.97 15.20
C LEU A 347 49.70 5.70 15.82
N ASN A 348 51.01 5.55 15.68
CA ASN A 348 51.78 4.40 16.14
C ASN A 348 51.94 4.37 17.65
N VAL A 349 51.97 3.17 18.22
CA VAL A 349 52.31 2.92 19.61
C VAL A 349 53.44 1.89 19.67
N GLY A 350 54.67 2.35 19.86
CA GLY A 350 55.83 1.45 19.92
C GLY A 350 56.99 1.93 19.06
N ALA A 351 57.69 1.00 18.42
CA ALA A 351 58.90 1.26 17.65
C ALA A 351 58.63 1.63 16.18
N GLY A 352 57.40 1.44 15.68
CA GLY A 352 56.99 1.87 14.33
C GLY A 352 56.83 3.39 14.15
N GLU A 353 56.34 3.79 12.97
CA GLU A 353 56.03 5.18 12.62
C GLU A 353 54.52 5.39 12.42
N ASN A 354 54.04 6.63 12.61
CA ASN A 354 52.65 6.98 12.29
C ASN A 354 52.34 6.68 10.82
N ARG A 355 51.24 5.98 10.57
CA ARG A 355 50.88 5.52 9.23
C ARG A 355 49.87 6.45 8.58
N LEU A 356 50.22 7.03 7.43
CA LEU A 356 49.22 7.56 6.50
C LEU A 356 48.44 6.39 5.90
N MET A 357 47.15 6.27 6.23
CA MET A 357 46.30 5.21 5.70
C MET A 357 45.77 5.55 4.32
N THR A 358 45.24 6.77 4.15
CA THR A 358 44.78 7.27 2.85
C THR A 358 44.77 8.80 2.83
N CYS A 359 44.88 9.38 1.63
CA CYS A 359 44.47 10.75 1.32
C CYS A 359 43.57 10.69 0.09
N ALA A 360 42.39 11.31 0.16
CA ALA A 360 41.45 11.36 -0.95
C ALA A 360 40.82 12.74 -1.08
N ASP A 361 40.61 13.18 -2.33
CA ASP A 361 39.77 14.35 -2.62
C ASP A 361 38.30 13.95 -2.51
N VAL A 362 37.59 14.50 -1.53
CA VAL A 362 36.18 14.20 -1.28
C VAL A 362 35.40 15.51 -1.23
N PHE A 363 34.15 15.47 -1.70
CA PHE A 363 33.26 16.62 -1.54
C PHE A 363 32.72 16.66 -0.11
N GLY A 364 32.86 17.80 0.56
CA GLY A 364 32.23 18.04 1.86
C GLY A 364 30.72 18.13 1.70
N GLY A 365 29.97 17.46 2.58
CA GLY A 365 28.52 17.54 2.63
C GLY A 365 28.08 18.82 3.31
N GLY A 366 28.21 19.94 2.61
CA GLY A 366 27.72 21.26 3.00
C GLY A 366 27.37 22.09 1.75
N GLY A 367 26.63 23.20 1.93
CA GLY A 367 26.14 24.04 0.83
C GLY A 367 24.65 24.37 0.89
N ASP A 368 24.15 25.03 -0.17
CA ASP A 368 22.79 25.58 -0.18
C ASP A 368 21.68 24.50 -0.06
N PRO A 369 20.49 24.84 0.49
CA PRO A 369 19.39 23.91 0.68
C PRO A 369 18.97 23.20 -0.60
N VAL A 370 18.59 21.94 -0.45
CA VAL A 370 18.03 21.10 -1.52
C VAL A 370 16.61 20.72 -1.14
N GLY A 371 15.71 20.77 -2.13
CA GLY A 371 14.32 20.43 -1.92
C GLY A 371 13.52 20.57 -3.19
N ALA A 372 12.23 20.31 -3.09
CA ALA A 372 11.30 20.51 -4.18
C ALA A 372 9.90 20.78 -3.64
N ILE A 373 9.12 21.56 -4.38
CA ILE A 373 7.66 21.51 -4.31
C ILE A 373 7.22 20.28 -5.09
N GLU A 374 6.50 19.37 -4.44
CA GLU A 374 6.02 18.13 -5.07
C GLU A 374 4.55 18.24 -5.49
N ASN A 375 3.75 18.99 -4.72
CA ASN A 375 2.33 19.18 -5.01
C ASN A 375 1.86 20.55 -4.53
N VAL A 376 1.11 21.24 -5.39
CA VAL A 376 0.33 22.42 -5.02
C VAL A 376 -1.09 22.21 -5.51
N GLN A 377 -2.06 22.27 -4.61
CA GLN A 377 -3.47 22.08 -4.95
C GLN A 377 -4.30 23.24 -4.43
N ALA A 378 -5.23 23.70 -5.25
CA ALA A 378 -6.25 24.63 -4.81
C ALA A 378 -7.12 23.96 -3.74
N GLN A 379 -7.36 24.69 -2.66
CA GLN A 379 -8.19 24.32 -1.54
C GLN A 379 -9.12 25.50 -1.21
N PRO A 380 -10.20 25.28 -0.44
CA PRO A 380 -11.07 26.36 -0.01
C PRO A 380 -10.29 27.52 0.64
N GLY A 381 -10.40 28.71 0.05
CA GLY A 381 -9.74 29.94 0.51
C GLY A 381 -8.22 29.99 0.33
N GLY A 382 -7.62 29.09 -0.45
CA GLY A 382 -6.17 29.14 -0.68
C GLY A 382 -5.53 27.91 -1.35
N LEU A 383 -4.25 27.69 -1.06
CA LEU A 383 -3.42 26.66 -1.67
C LEU A 383 -2.86 25.73 -0.60
N GLY A 384 -3.09 24.42 -0.76
CA GLY A 384 -2.34 23.38 -0.05
C GLY A 384 -1.01 23.11 -0.76
N VAL A 385 0.08 23.04 0.00
CA VAL A 385 1.45 22.95 -0.52
C VAL A 385 2.19 21.84 0.20
N TRP A 386 2.81 20.93 -0.55
CA TRP A 386 3.60 19.83 -0.02
C TRP A 386 4.91 19.64 -0.77
N GLY A 387 5.91 19.18 -0.05
CA GLY A 387 7.22 18.85 -0.60
C GLY A 387 8.19 18.44 0.48
N PHE A 388 9.48 18.62 0.19
CA PHE A 388 10.55 18.39 1.15
C PHE A 388 11.64 19.44 1.01
N ALA A 389 12.38 19.67 2.09
CA ALA A 389 13.53 20.56 2.14
C ALA A 389 14.54 20.04 3.16
N LEU A 390 15.81 20.04 2.78
CA LEU A 390 16.95 19.70 3.63
C LEU A 390 18.10 20.65 3.33
N ASP A 391 19.00 20.81 4.29
CA ASP A 391 20.20 21.60 4.13
C ASP A 391 21.43 20.69 4.31
N PRO A 392 22.30 20.56 3.30
CA PRO A 392 23.59 19.88 3.39
C PRO A 392 24.37 20.15 4.68
N ASP A 393 24.27 21.33 5.26
CA ASP A 393 25.03 21.71 6.45
C ASP A 393 24.53 21.07 7.76
N SER A 394 23.32 20.50 7.79
CA SER A 394 22.75 19.89 9.00
C SER A 394 21.84 18.69 8.72
N SER A 395 21.81 17.74 9.66
CA SER A 395 20.82 16.67 9.67
C SER A 395 19.45 17.09 10.21
N ASP A 396 19.33 18.30 10.77
CA ASP A 396 18.09 18.81 11.34
C ASP A 396 17.15 19.38 10.25
N PRO A 397 15.81 19.37 10.47
CA PRO A 397 14.88 20.04 9.56
C PRO A 397 15.15 21.54 9.47
N ILE A 398 14.97 22.10 8.27
CA ILE A 398 15.11 23.53 8.02
C ILE A 398 13.77 24.24 7.85
N TRP A 399 13.79 25.56 8.01
CA TRP A 399 12.64 26.39 7.70
C TRP A 399 12.50 26.59 6.19
N VAL A 400 11.26 26.62 5.71
CA VAL A 400 10.90 27.03 4.36
C VAL A 400 10.03 28.28 4.41
N HIS A 401 10.24 29.20 3.47
CA HIS A 401 9.42 30.39 3.28
C HIS A 401 8.56 30.25 2.04
N ALA A 402 7.26 30.54 2.17
CA ALA A 402 6.33 30.64 1.06
C ALA A 402 6.11 32.10 0.66
N TYR A 403 6.10 32.37 -0.64
CA TYR A 403 5.78 33.68 -1.20
C TYR A 403 4.66 33.52 -2.22
N LEU A 404 3.58 34.28 -2.04
CA LEU A 404 2.44 34.34 -2.96
C LEU A 404 2.51 35.67 -3.73
N ASP A 405 2.57 35.60 -5.06
CA ASP A 405 2.71 36.75 -5.96
C ASP A 405 3.85 37.70 -5.58
N GLY A 406 4.97 37.12 -5.13
CA GLY A 406 6.17 37.84 -4.70
C GLY A 406 6.09 38.46 -3.30
N ARG A 407 5.02 38.23 -2.53
CA ARG A 407 4.86 38.70 -1.15
C ARG A 407 5.00 37.54 -0.17
N PHE A 408 5.66 37.78 0.96
CA PHE A 408 5.83 36.76 2.00
C PHE A 408 4.46 36.31 2.53
N ALA A 409 4.22 35.00 2.49
CA ALA A 409 2.95 34.38 2.86
C ALA A 409 3.05 33.50 4.11
N GLY A 410 4.25 33.10 4.53
CA GLY A 410 4.46 32.35 5.76
C GLY A 410 5.81 31.63 5.81
N GLY A 411 6.21 31.22 7.02
CA GLY A 411 7.38 30.39 7.27
C GLY A 411 6.99 29.11 8.02
N TYR A 412 7.52 27.96 7.57
CA TYR A 412 7.13 26.64 8.07
C TYR A 412 8.36 25.77 8.27
N LEU A 413 8.41 24.97 9.35
CA LEU A 413 9.49 24.01 9.54
C LEU A 413 9.21 22.75 8.70
N ALA A 414 10.21 22.26 7.96
CA ALA A 414 10.09 21.04 7.17
C ALA A 414 10.31 19.78 8.03
N ASP A 415 9.50 19.58 9.07
CA ASP A 415 9.65 18.49 10.04
C ASP A 415 8.66 17.33 9.85
N ALA A 416 7.86 17.35 8.77
CA ALA A 416 6.94 16.27 8.44
C ALA A 416 7.70 15.01 8.03
N ILE A 417 7.13 13.84 8.40
CA ILE A 417 7.77 12.54 8.20
C ILE A 417 7.70 12.12 6.73
N ARG A 418 8.86 11.74 6.19
CA ARG A 418 9.09 11.23 4.83
C ARG A 418 10.05 10.03 4.88
N PRO A 419 9.50 8.79 4.92
CA PRO A 419 10.30 7.58 5.04
C PRO A 419 11.24 7.31 3.84
N ASP A 420 11.02 7.98 2.71
CA ASP A 420 11.85 7.88 1.50
C ASP A 420 13.15 8.70 1.59
N ILE A 421 13.21 9.72 2.47
CA ILE A 421 14.36 10.64 2.54
C ILE A 421 15.67 9.92 2.93
N PRO A 422 15.74 9.08 3.97
CA PRO A 422 17.00 8.41 4.35
C PRO A 422 17.58 7.51 3.23
N GLY A 423 16.72 6.93 2.39
CA GLY A 423 17.15 6.11 1.25
C GLY A 423 17.71 6.93 0.08
N ARG A 424 17.17 8.14 -0.14
CA ARG A 424 17.59 9.05 -1.21
C ARG A 424 18.78 9.94 -0.81
N PHE A 425 18.82 10.34 0.47
CA PHE A 425 19.82 11.22 1.05
C PHE A 425 20.42 10.56 2.31
N PRO A 426 21.45 9.71 2.15
CA PRO A 426 22.08 9.04 3.28
C PRO A 426 22.63 10.05 4.31
N GLY A 427 22.39 9.79 5.59
CA GLY A 427 22.80 10.65 6.70
C GLY A 427 21.72 11.60 7.22
N TYR A 428 20.58 11.68 6.55
CA TYR A 428 19.39 12.40 7.01
C TYR A 428 18.39 11.48 7.71
N GLY A 429 17.58 12.06 8.61
CA GLY A 429 16.42 11.39 9.19
C GLY A 429 15.20 11.42 8.26
N GLU A 430 14.03 11.01 8.78
CA GLU A 430 12.78 11.06 8.02
C GLU A 430 12.10 12.44 8.05
N ARG A 431 12.52 13.35 8.93
CA ARG A 431 11.83 14.62 9.19
C ARG A 431 12.36 15.75 8.32
N HIS A 432 12.03 15.71 7.04
CA HIS A 432 12.41 16.74 6.06
C HIS A 432 11.27 17.11 5.09
N GLY A 433 10.05 16.60 5.34
CA GLY A 433 8.87 16.97 4.57
C GLY A 433 8.24 18.27 5.07
N TYR A 434 7.54 19.00 4.22
CA TYR A 434 6.63 20.06 4.63
C TYR A 434 5.25 19.87 4.01
N GLY A 435 4.23 20.34 4.73
CA GLY A 435 2.84 20.38 4.30
C GLY A 435 2.13 21.54 5.00
N PHE A 436 1.72 22.56 4.25
CA PHE A 436 1.09 23.76 4.83
C PHE A 436 0.05 24.36 3.89
N PHE A 437 -0.75 25.27 4.42
CA PHE A 437 -1.80 25.99 3.69
C PHE A 437 -1.43 27.48 3.59
N VAL A 438 -1.55 28.02 2.37
CA VAL A 438 -1.33 29.43 2.06
C VAL A 438 -2.66 30.05 1.66
N PRO A 439 -3.23 30.98 2.46
CA PRO A 439 -4.44 31.71 2.06
C PRO A 439 -4.22 32.44 0.72
N ALA A 440 -5.17 32.31 -0.20
CA ALA A 440 -5.13 32.97 -1.50
C ALA A 440 -6.56 33.32 -1.94
N SER A 441 -6.71 34.49 -2.57
CA SER A 441 -7.98 34.92 -3.17
C SER A 441 -8.35 34.06 -4.39
N ALA A 442 -9.54 34.26 -4.95
CA ALA A 442 -9.90 33.68 -6.22
C ALA A 442 -9.02 34.25 -7.35
N GLY A 443 -8.60 33.39 -8.29
CA GLY A 443 -7.84 33.74 -9.47
C GLY A 443 -6.47 33.06 -9.58
N ALA A 444 -5.70 33.52 -10.57
CA ALA A 444 -4.38 32.97 -10.89
C ALA A 444 -3.33 33.50 -9.90
N HIS A 445 -2.68 32.60 -9.16
CA HIS A 445 -1.63 32.95 -8.21
C HIS A 445 -0.32 32.22 -8.51
N ARG A 446 0.80 32.93 -8.37
CA ARG A 446 2.14 32.33 -8.42
C ARG A 446 2.69 32.16 -7.01
N LEU A 447 2.81 30.91 -6.57
CA LEU A 447 3.42 30.53 -5.31
C LEU A 447 4.87 30.10 -5.54
N CYS A 448 5.81 30.60 -4.74
CA CYS A 448 7.20 30.15 -4.71
C CYS A 448 7.59 29.74 -3.28
N VAL A 449 8.37 28.66 -3.14
CA VAL A 449 8.87 28.18 -1.84
C VAL A 449 10.40 28.21 -1.84
N TYR A 450 10.98 28.74 -0.77
CA TYR A 450 12.42 28.84 -0.57
C TYR A 450 12.84 28.06 0.68
N GLY A 451 13.90 27.25 0.58
CA GLY A 451 14.58 26.64 1.72
C GLY A 451 15.52 27.66 2.35
N LEU A 452 15.43 27.84 3.66
CA LEU A 452 16.33 28.74 4.37
C LEU A 452 17.64 28.03 4.67
N ASN A 453 18.73 28.61 4.17
CA ASN A 453 20.07 28.10 4.40
C ASN A 453 20.48 28.29 5.86
N ILE A 454 21.08 27.26 6.44
CA ILE A 454 21.69 27.30 7.76
C ILE A 454 23.19 27.08 7.61
N ALA A 455 24.00 27.87 8.32
CA ALA A 455 25.46 27.80 8.26
C ALA A 455 26.10 28.11 6.89
N THR A 456 26.75 27.13 6.25
CA THR A 456 27.68 27.32 5.13
C THR A 456 27.00 27.20 3.76
N GLY A 457 26.24 28.23 3.41
CA GLY A 457 25.72 28.44 2.06
C GLY A 457 25.68 29.92 1.71
N SER A 458 25.43 30.21 0.45
CA SER A 458 25.46 31.57 -0.10
C SER A 458 24.06 32.16 -0.28
N VAL A 459 23.02 31.32 -0.38
CA VAL A 459 21.65 31.76 -0.68
C VAL A 459 20.58 30.90 0.00
N ASN A 460 19.41 31.48 0.23
CA ASN A 460 18.19 30.70 0.46
C ASN A 460 17.70 30.16 -0.90
N THR A 461 17.70 28.84 -1.09
CA THR A 461 17.39 28.20 -2.38
C THR A 461 15.92 28.28 -2.73
N GLU A 462 15.58 28.71 -3.95
CA GLU A 462 14.23 28.52 -4.50
C GLU A 462 14.01 27.02 -4.77
N LEU A 463 13.17 26.38 -3.96
CA LEU A 463 12.84 24.95 -4.10
C LEU A 463 11.87 24.72 -5.27
N GLY A 464 11.16 25.77 -5.68
CA GLY A 464 10.31 25.78 -6.85
C GLY A 464 9.26 26.88 -6.81
N CYS A 465 8.57 27.05 -7.94
CA CYS A 465 7.37 27.86 -8.04
C CYS A 465 6.27 27.11 -8.80
N ALA A 466 5.02 27.36 -8.44
CA ALA A 466 3.84 26.87 -9.15
C ALA A 466 2.87 28.03 -9.42
N THR A 467 2.22 27.99 -10.58
CA THR A 467 1.06 28.87 -10.86
C THR A 467 -0.20 28.04 -10.76
N VAL A 468 -1.10 28.43 -9.86
CA VAL A 468 -2.33 27.68 -9.55
C VAL A 468 -3.52 28.64 -9.57
N GLN A 469 -4.64 28.18 -10.13
CA GLN A 469 -5.92 28.88 -10.00
C GLN A 469 -6.51 28.53 -8.65
N SER A 470 -6.62 29.51 -7.75
CA SER A 470 -7.33 29.37 -6.48
C SER A 470 -8.77 29.83 -6.65
N GLY A 471 -9.71 29.22 -5.95
CA GLY A 471 -11.10 29.67 -5.93
C GLY A 471 -11.87 29.52 -7.24
N GLY A 472 -13.06 30.12 -7.30
CA GLY A 472 -13.93 30.12 -8.48
C GLY A 472 -15.40 30.37 -8.18
N ASN A 473 -16.24 30.40 -9.22
CA ASN A 473 -17.68 30.55 -9.03
C ASN A 473 -18.28 29.35 -8.27
N PRO A 474 -19.37 29.56 -7.52
CA PRO A 474 -20.09 28.48 -6.87
C PRO A 474 -20.48 27.36 -7.83
N ILE A 475 -20.47 26.13 -7.33
CA ILE A 475 -20.94 24.96 -8.04
C ILE A 475 -22.04 24.29 -7.23
N GLY A 476 -22.96 23.63 -7.92
CA GLY A 476 -24.06 22.93 -7.27
C GLY A 476 -24.90 22.19 -8.27
N ALA A 477 -25.84 21.42 -7.75
CA ALA A 477 -26.82 20.73 -8.56
C ALA A 477 -28.17 20.75 -7.87
N GLN A 478 -29.19 21.10 -8.66
CA GLN A 478 -30.57 20.83 -8.30
C GLN A 478 -30.92 19.40 -8.67
N GLU A 479 -31.11 18.55 -7.66
CA GLU A 479 -31.31 17.12 -7.83
C GLU A 479 -32.80 16.75 -7.90
N GLN A 480 -33.66 17.52 -7.22
CA GLN A 480 -35.08 17.25 -7.16
C GLN A 480 -35.89 18.55 -7.19
N ALA A 481 -37.00 18.52 -7.93
CA ALA A 481 -38.10 19.47 -7.85
C ALA A 481 -39.40 18.67 -7.84
N THR A 482 -40.09 18.63 -6.70
CA THR A 482 -41.40 17.97 -6.58
C THR A 482 -42.46 19.00 -6.26
N THR A 483 -43.66 18.80 -6.79
CA THR A 483 -44.84 19.63 -6.49
C THR A 483 -45.74 18.90 -5.51
N GLY A 484 -46.44 19.68 -4.69
CA GLY A 484 -47.50 19.23 -3.80
C GLY A 484 -48.58 20.30 -3.73
N LEU A 485 -49.58 20.12 -2.86
CA LEU A 485 -50.64 21.11 -2.68
C LEU A 485 -50.08 22.52 -2.44
N GLY A 486 -50.29 23.42 -3.41
CA GLY A 486 -49.87 24.82 -3.36
C GLY A 486 -48.37 25.06 -3.11
N SER A 487 -47.50 24.11 -3.46
CA SER A 487 -46.08 24.23 -3.12
C SER A 487 -45.13 23.47 -4.06
N ILE A 488 -43.87 23.92 -4.07
CA ILE A 488 -42.76 23.31 -4.79
C ILE A 488 -41.64 23.05 -3.77
N THR A 489 -41.18 21.80 -3.69
CA THR A 489 -40.04 21.39 -2.86
C THR A 489 -38.82 21.14 -3.72
N LEU A 490 -37.70 21.76 -3.35
CA LEU A 490 -36.44 21.74 -4.07
C LEU A 490 -35.36 21.13 -3.17
N ARG A 491 -34.61 20.18 -3.71
CA ARG A 491 -33.48 19.55 -3.02
C ARG A 491 -32.24 19.49 -3.89
N GLY A 492 -31.10 19.57 -3.25
CA GLY A 492 -29.80 19.48 -3.92
C GLY A 492 -28.66 19.87 -3.01
N TRP A 493 -27.59 20.36 -3.63
CA TRP A 493 -26.41 20.86 -2.92
C TRP A 493 -25.77 22.03 -3.69
N ALA A 494 -25.03 22.85 -2.96
CA ALA A 494 -24.21 23.91 -3.52
C ALA A 494 -23.05 24.24 -2.58
N LEU A 495 -21.90 24.55 -3.17
CA LEU A 495 -20.69 24.97 -2.46
C LEU A 495 -19.94 26.02 -3.28
N ASP A 496 -19.11 26.80 -2.60
CA ASP A 496 -18.29 27.83 -3.21
C ASP A 496 -16.81 27.49 -2.99
N PRO A 497 -16.02 27.24 -4.06
CA PRO A 497 -14.60 26.94 -3.96
C PRO A 497 -13.78 27.98 -3.18
N ASP A 498 -14.32 29.18 -2.99
CA ASP A 498 -13.67 30.25 -2.24
C ASP A 498 -13.74 30.04 -0.71
N THR A 499 -14.70 29.25 -0.19
CA THR A 499 -14.92 29.11 1.26
C THR A 499 -15.23 27.67 1.69
N ARG A 500 -15.00 27.38 2.97
CA ARG A 500 -15.47 26.13 3.61
C ARG A 500 -16.88 26.26 4.18
N ASP A 501 -17.35 27.49 4.37
CA ASP A 501 -18.66 27.76 4.95
C ASP A 501 -19.78 27.46 3.93
N PRO A 502 -20.96 27.03 4.40
CA PRO A 502 -22.12 26.89 3.53
C PRO A 502 -22.49 28.24 2.90
N ILE A 503 -22.98 28.19 1.67
CA ILE A 503 -23.38 29.39 0.92
C ILE A 503 -24.89 29.57 0.84
N TRP A 504 -25.31 30.81 0.59
CA TRP A 504 -26.70 31.14 0.35
C TRP A 504 -27.10 30.84 -1.10
N LEU A 505 -28.35 30.41 -1.27
CA LEU A 505 -29.03 30.23 -2.54
C LEU A 505 -30.23 31.17 -2.59
N HIS A 506 -30.44 31.79 -3.75
CA HIS A 506 -31.68 32.50 -4.05
C HIS A 506 -32.55 31.66 -4.98
N VAL A 507 -33.80 31.45 -4.56
CA VAL A 507 -34.83 30.77 -5.32
C VAL A 507 -35.72 31.82 -5.98
N TYR A 508 -35.93 31.70 -7.29
CA TYR A 508 -36.84 32.54 -8.06
C TYR A 508 -37.91 31.68 -8.71
N THR A 509 -39.16 32.09 -8.60
CA THR A 509 -40.31 31.50 -9.29
C THR A 509 -40.81 32.52 -10.32
N ASP A 510 -40.86 32.12 -11.58
CA ASP A 510 -41.26 32.96 -12.72
C ASP A 510 -40.50 34.30 -12.77
N GLY A 511 -39.21 34.25 -12.46
CA GLY A 511 -38.32 35.42 -12.43
C GLY A 511 -38.49 36.34 -11.22
N ARG A 512 -39.35 36.00 -10.25
CA ARG A 512 -39.53 36.75 -9.00
C ARG A 512 -38.89 36.02 -7.84
N PHE A 513 -38.23 36.76 -6.93
CA PHE A 513 -37.62 36.18 -5.75
C PHE A 513 -38.69 35.51 -4.87
N ALA A 514 -38.51 34.23 -4.57
CA ALA A 514 -39.42 33.43 -3.77
C ALA A 514 -38.86 33.17 -2.36
N ALA A 515 -37.57 32.82 -2.26
CA ALA A 515 -36.92 32.52 -0.98
C ALA A 515 -35.40 32.60 -1.05
N GLY A 516 -34.75 32.81 0.09
CA GLY A 516 -33.32 32.57 0.30
C GLY A 516 -33.13 31.35 1.20
N VAL A 517 -32.25 30.43 0.83
CA VAL A 517 -31.94 29.23 1.64
C VAL A 517 -30.43 29.07 1.78
N LEU A 518 -29.97 28.75 2.99
CA LEU A 518 -28.57 28.40 3.24
C LEU A 518 -28.37 26.91 2.94
N ALA A 519 -27.36 26.56 2.16
CA ALA A 519 -27.03 25.18 1.83
C ALA A 519 -26.26 24.49 2.98
N ASP A 520 -26.84 24.45 4.19
CA ASP A 520 -26.15 23.96 5.39
C ASP A 520 -26.57 22.56 5.85
N ARG A 521 -27.42 21.88 5.06
CA ARG A 521 -27.89 20.53 5.38
C ARG A 521 -26.75 19.52 5.19
N PRO A 522 -26.56 18.58 6.14
CA PRO A 522 -25.55 17.53 6.00
C PRO A 522 -25.80 16.64 4.78
N ARG A 523 -24.74 16.38 4.01
CA ARG A 523 -24.66 15.45 2.87
C ARG A 523 -23.31 14.73 2.91
N ASN A 524 -23.35 13.43 3.18
CA ASN A 524 -22.16 12.58 3.32
C ASN A 524 -21.89 11.71 2.08
N ASP A 525 -22.83 11.66 1.15
CA ASP A 525 -22.88 10.83 -0.05
C ASP A 525 -22.17 11.46 -1.25
N LEU A 526 -21.91 12.77 -1.22
CA LEU A 526 -21.39 13.50 -2.36
C LEU A 526 -19.90 13.21 -2.64
N GLY A 527 -19.09 12.89 -1.62
CA GLY A 527 -17.67 12.53 -1.80
C GLY A 527 -16.77 13.59 -2.45
N ILE A 528 -17.29 14.76 -2.82
CA ILE A 528 -16.66 15.60 -3.84
C ILE A 528 -15.45 16.36 -3.30
N TYR A 529 -15.37 16.74 -2.01
CA TYR A 529 -14.16 17.40 -1.49
C TYR A 529 -13.98 17.19 0.02
N GLN A 530 -13.06 16.30 0.41
CA GLN A 530 -12.68 16.05 1.82
C GLN A 530 -12.22 17.32 2.59
N GLY A 531 -12.06 18.47 1.92
CA GLY A 531 -11.68 19.75 2.50
C GLY A 531 -12.81 20.73 2.84
N PHE A 532 -14.08 20.48 2.46
CA PHE A 532 -15.19 21.45 2.64
C PHE A 532 -16.18 21.08 3.75
N GLY A 533 -16.14 19.84 4.27
CA GLY A 533 -17.12 19.33 5.24
C GLY A 533 -18.40 18.81 4.58
N ASP A 534 -19.38 18.42 5.39
CA ASP A 534 -20.63 17.78 4.95
C ASP A 534 -21.81 18.74 4.84
N ARG A 535 -21.69 19.99 5.27
CA ARG A 535 -22.79 20.97 5.32
C ARG A 535 -22.90 21.79 4.04
N HIS A 536 -23.32 21.14 2.95
CA HIS A 536 -23.46 21.78 1.63
C HIS A 536 -24.77 21.42 0.91
N GLY A 537 -25.71 20.75 1.58
CA GLY A 537 -27.02 20.39 1.05
C GLY A 537 -28.10 21.45 1.32
N TYR A 538 -29.17 21.45 0.54
CA TYR A 538 -30.37 22.24 0.80
C TYR A 538 -31.64 21.42 0.58
N ASP A 539 -32.69 21.79 1.33
CA ASP A 539 -34.06 21.27 1.22
C ASP A 539 -35.01 22.42 1.56
N VAL A 540 -35.71 22.94 0.56
CA VAL A 540 -36.58 24.12 0.68
C VAL A 540 -37.91 23.89 0.00
N THR A 541 -38.99 24.18 0.72
CA THR A 541 -40.36 24.22 0.19
C THR A 541 -40.80 25.67 0.06
N ILE A 542 -41.23 26.05 -1.13
CA ILE A 542 -41.75 27.39 -1.43
C ILE A 542 -43.23 27.29 -1.80
N PRO A 543 -44.06 28.28 -1.40
CA PRO A 543 -45.45 28.35 -1.84
C PRO A 543 -45.51 28.66 -3.35
N ALA A 544 -46.45 28.03 -4.04
CA ALA A 544 -46.70 28.24 -5.46
C ALA A 544 -48.20 28.13 -5.74
N ALA A 545 -48.69 28.90 -6.70
CA ALA A 545 -50.07 28.76 -7.17
C ALA A 545 -50.20 27.50 -8.05
N ASN A 546 -51.42 27.09 -8.38
CA ASN A 546 -51.61 26.01 -9.35
C ASN A 546 -51.30 26.53 -10.77
N GLY A 547 -50.67 25.69 -11.58
CA GLY A 547 -50.20 26.00 -12.92
C GLY A 547 -48.71 25.71 -13.15
N PRO A 548 -48.22 25.99 -14.36
CA PRO A 548 -46.81 25.83 -14.72
C PRO A 548 -45.97 26.97 -14.13
N HIS A 549 -44.83 26.61 -13.53
CA HIS A 549 -43.88 27.53 -12.91
C HIS A 549 -42.45 27.21 -13.34
N THR A 550 -41.69 28.22 -13.72
CA THR A 550 -40.23 28.11 -13.92
C THR A 550 -39.53 28.50 -12.62
N VAL A 551 -38.77 27.56 -12.04
CA VAL A 551 -38.12 27.76 -10.74
C VAL A 551 -36.61 27.71 -10.89
N CYS A 552 -35.95 28.85 -10.80
CA CYS A 552 -34.49 28.95 -10.89
C CYS A 552 -33.84 29.09 -9.51
N LEU A 553 -32.73 28.37 -9.28
CA LEU A 553 -31.86 28.55 -8.11
C LEU A 553 -30.53 29.14 -8.54
N TYR A 554 -30.10 30.19 -7.85
CA TYR A 554 -28.81 30.84 -8.04
C TYR A 554 -27.97 30.71 -6.79
N ALA A 555 -26.76 30.19 -6.92
CA ALA A 555 -25.80 30.11 -5.83
C ALA A 555 -25.08 31.45 -5.66
N LEU A 556 -25.11 31.99 -4.45
CA LEU A 556 -24.49 33.28 -4.15
C LEU A 556 -23.00 33.08 -3.87
N ASN A 557 -22.17 33.76 -4.65
CA ASN A 557 -20.74 33.79 -4.41
C ASN A 557 -20.45 34.64 -3.16
N THR A 558 -19.59 34.14 -2.29
CA THR A 558 -19.25 34.77 -1.00
C THR A 558 -17.93 35.56 -1.05
N MET A 559 -17.12 35.41 -2.10
CA MET A 559 -15.89 36.18 -2.36
C MET A 559 -15.79 36.62 -3.85
N ALA A 560 -14.60 36.99 -4.31
CA ALA A 560 -14.38 37.60 -5.62
C ALA A 560 -14.72 36.63 -6.77
N GLY A 561 -15.95 36.72 -7.26
CA GLY A 561 -16.37 36.23 -8.56
C GLY A 561 -17.54 37.06 -9.08
N ASP A 562 -17.58 37.25 -10.39
CA ASP A 562 -18.44 38.27 -11.01
C ASP A 562 -19.88 37.78 -11.25
N ALA A 563 -20.20 36.54 -10.85
CA ALA A 563 -21.47 35.89 -11.16
C ALA A 563 -21.98 35.00 -10.03
N ASN A 564 -23.30 35.06 -9.80
CA ASN A 564 -24.05 34.09 -9.01
C ASN A 564 -24.62 33.05 -10.01
N PRO A 565 -23.98 31.88 -10.20
CA PRO A 565 -24.39 30.95 -11.23
C PRO A 565 -25.74 30.29 -10.91
N SER A 566 -26.53 30.04 -11.95
CA SER A 566 -27.72 29.20 -11.84
C SER A 566 -27.30 27.73 -11.66
N ILE A 567 -27.75 27.09 -10.58
CA ILE A 567 -27.49 25.66 -10.30
C ILE A 567 -28.63 24.74 -10.77
N GLY A 568 -29.75 25.32 -11.20
CA GLY A 568 -30.87 24.61 -11.80
C GLY A 568 -32.01 25.57 -12.12
N CYS A 569 -32.72 25.33 -13.23
CA CYS A 569 -33.94 26.08 -13.54
C CYS A 569 -35.00 25.24 -14.27
N PRO A 570 -35.60 24.22 -13.63
CA PRO A 570 -36.67 23.43 -14.23
C PRO A 570 -38.00 24.21 -14.31
N THR A 571 -38.86 23.74 -15.20
CA THR A 571 -40.29 24.06 -15.18
C THR A 571 -41.04 22.91 -14.52
N VAL A 572 -41.93 23.22 -13.59
CA VAL A 572 -42.76 22.26 -12.85
C VAL A 572 -44.22 22.67 -12.92
N GLU A 573 -45.13 21.73 -12.76
CA GLU A 573 -46.58 21.97 -12.75
C GLU A 573 -47.12 21.65 -11.36
N VAL A 574 -47.69 22.67 -10.72
CA VAL A 574 -48.35 22.57 -9.41
C VAL A 574 -49.84 22.40 -9.67
N GLY A 575 -50.48 21.42 -9.04
CA GLY A 575 -51.87 21.09 -9.35
C GLY A 575 -52.03 20.26 -10.63
N GLY A 576 -53.21 20.31 -11.24
CA GLY A 576 -53.52 19.56 -12.46
C GLY A 576 -54.82 18.78 -12.38
N SER A 577 -55.24 18.24 -13.54
CA SER A 577 -56.45 17.44 -13.68
C SER A 577 -56.63 16.39 -12.57
N PRO A 578 -57.89 16.15 -12.13
CA PRO A 578 -58.23 15.15 -11.14
C PRO A 578 -57.75 13.74 -11.48
N VAL A 579 -57.56 12.94 -10.43
CA VAL A 579 -57.17 11.54 -10.50
C VAL A 579 -58.22 10.71 -9.77
N GLY A 580 -58.61 9.58 -10.37
CA GLY A 580 -59.58 8.68 -9.76
C GLY A 580 -59.80 7.42 -10.58
N ARG A 581 -60.70 6.56 -10.08
CA ARG A 581 -61.16 5.37 -10.81
C ARG A 581 -62.55 4.94 -10.38
N ILE A 582 -63.24 4.25 -11.29
CA ILE A 582 -64.42 3.44 -10.96
C ILE A 582 -63.93 2.13 -10.34
N GLU A 583 -64.52 1.74 -9.20
CA GLU A 583 -64.16 0.49 -8.53
C GLU A 583 -65.27 -0.55 -8.63
N ASN A 584 -66.53 -0.12 -8.64
CA ASN A 584 -67.67 -1.01 -8.79
C ASN A 584 -68.81 -0.33 -9.57
N GLY A 585 -69.47 -1.11 -10.40
CA GLY A 585 -70.64 -0.71 -11.17
C GLY A 585 -71.59 -1.89 -11.33
N GLN A 586 -72.81 -1.80 -10.82
CA GLN A 586 -73.75 -2.92 -10.79
C GLN A 586 -75.17 -2.50 -11.20
N PRO A 587 -75.87 -3.34 -11.99
CA PRO A 587 -77.29 -3.12 -12.26
C PRO A 587 -78.11 -3.51 -11.02
N GLY A 588 -79.13 -2.71 -10.72
CA GLY A 588 -80.18 -3.00 -9.76
C GLY A 588 -81.53 -3.18 -10.47
N PHE A 589 -82.59 -3.35 -9.68
CA PHE A 589 -83.95 -3.36 -10.22
C PHE A 589 -84.32 -1.95 -10.73
N GLY A 590 -84.47 -1.78 -12.04
CA GLY A 590 -84.76 -0.49 -12.69
C GLY A 590 -83.72 0.62 -12.42
N SER A 591 -82.47 0.26 -12.10
CA SER A 591 -81.43 1.22 -11.67
C SER A 591 -80.02 0.73 -11.95
N ILE A 592 -79.04 1.64 -11.89
CA ILE A 592 -77.61 1.35 -11.93
C ILE A 592 -76.94 2.07 -10.75
N GLY A 593 -76.07 1.35 -10.04
CA GLY A 593 -75.21 1.90 -9.00
C GLY A 593 -73.74 1.95 -9.45
N VAL A 594 -73.02 3.01 -9.08
CA VAL A 594 -71.59 3.23 -9.39
C VAL A 594 -70.87 3.78 -8.17
N TRP A 595 -69.68 3.24 -7.87
CA TRP A 595 -68.82 3.67 -6.77
C TRP A 595 -67.36 3.70 -7.17
N GLY A 596 -66.60 4.58 -6.53
CA GLY A 596 -65.16 4.70 -6.71
C GLY A 596 -64.59 5.79 -5.82
N TRP A 597 -63.47 6.36 -6.26
CA TRP A 597 -62.86 7.53 -5.64
C TRP A 597 -62.28 8.47 -6.70
N ALA A 598 -62.19 9.74 -6.34
CA ALA A 598 -61.53 10.77 -7.12
C ALA A 598 -61.09 11.92 -6.22
N TYR A 599 -59.89 12.45 -6.46
CA TYR A 599 -59.39 13.68 -5.84
C TYR A 599 -58.80 14.59 -6.93
N ASP A 600 -58.71 15.88 -6.63
CA ASP A 600 -58.16 16.89 -7.52
C ASP A 600 -56.77 17.30 -7.03
N ARG A 601 -55.78 17.41 -7.92
CA ARG A 601 -54.42 17.80 -7.52
C ARG A 601 -54.33 19.27 -7.14
N ASP A 602 -55.36 20.04 -7.44
CA ASP A 602 -55.45 21.46 -7.13
C ASP A 602 -55.90 21.78 -5.70
N THR A 603 -56.57 20.84 -5.02
CA THR A 603 -57.22 21.09 -3.72
C THR A 603 -57.33 19.84 -2.86
N ALA A 604 -57.29 20.01 -1.53
CA ALA A 604 -57.58 18.93 -0.59
C ALA A 604 -59.10 18.70 -0.42
N ASP A 605 -59.94 19.64 -0.86
CA ASP A 605 -61.39 19.54 -0.75
C ASP A 605 -61.96 18.44 -1.68
N SER A 606 -63.09 17.85 -1.27
CA SER A 606 -63.81 16.89 -2.12
C SER A 606 -64.33 17.53 -3.39
N ILE A 607 -64.25 16.82 -4.51
CA ILE A 607 -64.71 17.30 -5.82
C ILE A 607 -66.04 16.69 -6.29
N PRO A 608 -66.75 17.32 -7.24
CA PRO A 608 -67.90 16.72 -7.90
C PRO A 608 -67.46 15.60 -8.86
N VAL A 609 -68.33 14.60 -9.00
CA VAL A 609 -68.23 13.52 -9.98
C VAL A 609 -69.52 13.48 -10.78
N HIS A 610 -69.41 13.53 -12.11
CA HIS A 610 -70.54 13.45 -13.03
C HIS A 610 -70.60 12.07 -13.68
N ILE A 611 -71.81 11.50 -13.73
CA ILE A 611 -72.07 10.18 -14.26
C ILE A 611 -73.01 10.32 -15.45
N TYR A 612 -72.60 9.74 -16.58
CA TYR A 612 -73.34 9.76 -17.84
C TYR A 612 -73.75 8.33 -18.21
N VAL A 613 -74.99 8.19 -18.68
CA VAL A 613 -75.52 6.93 -19.23
C VAL A 613 -75.87 7.17 -20.69
N ASP A 614 -75.30 6.36 -21.58
CA ASP A 614 -75.46 6.45 -23.04
C ASP A 614 -75.22 7.89 -23.57
N GLY A 615 -74.19 8.54 -23.03
CA GLY A 615 -73.79 9.90 -23.39
C GLY A 615 -74.66 11.03 -22.80
N ARG A 616 -75.64 10.72 -21.95
CA ARG A 616 -76.52 11.71 -21.29
C ARG A 616 -76.22 11.78 -19.80
N PHE A 617 -76.24 12.98 -19.23
CA PHE A 617 -76.05 13.16 -17.78
C PHE A 617 -77.16 12.44 -17.00
N ALA A 618 -76.76 11.54 -16.11
CA ALA A 618 -77.68 10.72 -15.32
C ALA A 618 -77.68 11.13 -13.84
N ALA A 619 -76.50 11.38 -13.26
CA ALA A 619 -76.36 11.75 -11.86
C ALA A 619 -75.07 12.53 -11.57
N GLY A 620 -75.07 13.27 -10.47
CA GLY A 620 -73.86 13.85 -9.88
C GLY A 620 -73.69 13.37 -8.44
N ALA A 621 -72.44 13.15 -8.01
CA ALA A 621 -72.09 12.78 -6.64
C ALA A 621 -70.90 13.61 -6.17
N GLY A 622 -70.83 13.91 -4.87
CA GLY A 622 -69.61 14.41 -4.25
C GLY A 622 -68.67 13.25 -3.93
N ALA A 623 -67.40 13.38 -4.27
CA ALA A 623 -66.36 12.45 -3.82
C ALA A 623 -65.97 12.82 -2.38
N SER A 624 -66.87 12.66 -1.41
CA SER A 624 -66.69 13.14 -0.03
C SER A 624 -66.65 12.02 1.02
N THR A 625 -66.76 10.76 0.60
CA THR A 625 -66.79 9.60 1.50
C THR A 625 -65.37 9.23 1.92
N ALA A 626 -65.14 8.95 3.21
CA ALA A 626 -63.81 8.57 3.69
C ALA A 626 -63.33 7.23 3.10
N ARG A 627 -62.08 7.20 2.61
CA ARG A 627 -61.40 6.09 1.95
C ARG A 627 -59.94 5.95 2.44
N PRO A 628 -59.71 5.71 3.75
CA PRO A 628 -58.35 5.47 4.28
C PRO A 628 -57.70 4.20 3.70
N ASP A 629 -58.48 3.35 3.03
CA ASP A 629 -58.06 2.11 2.39
C ASP A 629 -57.37 2.32 1.02
N VAL A 630 -57.38 3.54 0.47
CA VAL A 630 -56.88 3.84 -0.88
C VAL A 630 -55.50 4.52 -0.80
N PRO A 631 -54.39 3.78 -0.94
CA PRO A 631 -53.03 4.35 -0.85
C PRO A 631 -52.66 5.26 -2.04
N GLU A 632 -53.42 5.24 -3.12
CA GLU A 632 -53.18 6.09 -4.29
C GLU A 632 -53.60 7.55 -4.08
N ILE A 633 -54.37 7.84 -3.01
CA ILE A 633 -54.65 9.20 -2.56
C ILE A 633 -53.50 9.62 -1.63
N PRO A 634 -52.68 10.61 -2.01
CA PRO A 634 -51.59 11.06 -1.14
C PRO A 634 -52.17 11.64 0.16
N ALA A 635 -51.49 11.37 1.28
CA ALA A 635 -51.99 11.72 2.62
C ALA A 635 -52.29 13.23 2.80
N GLU A 636 -51.65 14.11 2.04
CA GLU A 636 -51.88 15.56 2.06
C GLU A 636 -53.28 15.98 1.57
N TYR A 637 -53.97 15.15 0.79
CA TYR A 637 -55.35 15.39 0.34
C TYR A 637 -56.40 14.89 1.35
N GLY A 638 -56.01 14.10 2.35
CA GLY A 638 -56.92 13.46 3.31
C GLY A 638 -57.71 12.28 2.73
N ASP A 639 -58.60 11.69 3.52
CA ASP A 639 -59.29 10.44 3.14
C ASP A 639 -60.64 10.66 2.45
N GLY A 640 -61.19 11.88 2.46
CA GLY A 640 -62.57 12.18 2.10
C GLY A 640 -62.85 12.25 0.59
N HIS A 641 -62.46 11.24 -0.20
CA HIS A 641 -62.44 11.28 -1.67
C HIS A 641 -63.21 10.14 -2.37
N GLY A 642 -64.05 9.41 -1.65
CA GLY A 642 -64.91 8.35 -2.19
C GLY A 642 -66.25 8.88 -2.72
N PHE A 643 -66.70 8.37 -3.88
CA PHE A 643 -68.00 8.69 -4.46
C PHE A 643 -68.89 7.45 -4.61
N GLY A 644 -70.20 7.66 -4.59
CA GLY A 644 -71.20 6.63 -4.84
C GLY A 644 -72.53 7.24 -5.27
N ALA A 645 -73.16 6.67 -6.30
CA ALA A 645 -74.49 7.06 -6.72
C ALA A 645 -75.27 5.87 -7.28
N THR A 646 -76.57 5.82 -6.97
CA THR A 646 -77.54 4.93 -7.61
C THR A 646 -78.59 5.77 -8.28
N PHE A 647 -78.86 5.51 -9.56
CA PHE A 647 -79.81 6.28 -10.36
C PHE A 647 -80.71 5.36 -11.18
N PRO A 648 -81.95 5.79 -11.51
CA PRO A 648 -82.86 5.02 -12.34
C PRO A 648 -82.27 4.75 -13.74
N ALA A 649 -82.53 3.56 -14.27
CA ALA A 649 -82.13 3.16 -15.61
C ALA A 649 -83.20 2.24 -16.20
N THR A 650 -83.49 2.43 -17.48
CA THR A 650 -84.43 1.56 -18.19
C THR A 650 -83.86 0.15 -18.35
N PRO A 651 -84.69 -0.86 -18.62
CA PRO A 651 -84.20 -2.16 -19.02
C PRO A 651 -83.40 -2.11 -20.34
N GLY A 652 -82.38 -2.96 -20.42
CA GLY A 652 -81.49 -3.04 -21.58
C GLY A 652 -80.03 -2.78 -21.23
N ARG A 653 -79.20 -2.76 -22.28
CA ARG A 653 -77.75 -2.56 -22.17
C ARG A 653 -77.45 -1.06 -22.16
N HIS A 654 -76.72 -0.62 -21.15
CA HIS A 654 -76.31 0.76 -20.94
C HIS A 654 -74.79 0.88 -20.85
N GLU A 655 -74.24 1.95 -21.44
CA GLU A 655 -72.86 2.38 -21.18
C GLU A 655 -72.86 3.49 -20.13
N VAL A 656 -72.06 3.33 -19.08
CA VAL A 656 -71.93 4.28 -17.99
C VAL A 656 -70.51 4.82 -17.95
N CYS A 657 -70.37 6.13 -18.10
CA CYS A 657 -69.10 6.85 -18.05
C CYS A 657 -69.07 7.82 -16.88
N VAL A 658 -67.94 7.86 -16.17
CA VAL A 658 -67.78 8.70 -14.98
C VAL A 658 -66.65 9.71 -15.20
N TYR A 659 -66.90 10.97 -14.84
CA TYR A 659 -65.93 12.07 -14.96
C TYR A 659 -65.78 12.77 -13.62
N ALA A 660 -64.55 12.93 -13.15
CA ALA A 660 -64.22 13.82 -12.05
C ALA A 660 -64.15 15.27 -12.55
N ILE A 661 -64.77 16.18 -11.81
CA ILE A 661 -64.87 17.58 -12.19
C ILE A 661 -63.74 18.35 -11.51
N ASP A 662 -62.91 18.96 -12.36
CA ASP A 662 -61.79 19.81 -11.98
C ASP A 662 -62.30 21.12 -11.36
N THR A 663 -61.64 21.55 -10.30
CA THR A 663 -62.00 22.75 -9.53
C THR A 663 -60.93 23.85 -9.61
N GLY A 664 -59.89 23.65 -10.42
CA GLY A 664 -58.69 24.48 -10.45
C GLY A 664 -58.03 24.57 -11.83
N TRP A 665 -56.75 24.24 -11.89
CA TRP A 665 -55.94 24.24 -13.10
C TRP A 665 -55.92 22.84 -13.70
N GLY A 666 -56.59 22.69 -14.84
CA GLY A 666 -56.59 21.43 -15.55
C GLY A 666 -57.85 21.26 -16.38
N GLU A 667 -58.15 20.00 -16.65
CA GLU A 667 -59.36 19.56 -17.33
C GLU A 667 -60.05 18.47 -16.50
N ASN A 668 -61.38 18.40 -16.62
CA ASN A 668 -62.18 17.30 -16.06
C ASN A 668 -61.63 15.94 -16.53
N ALA A 669 -61.41 15.01 -15.60
CA ALA A 669 -60.79 13.73 -15.91
C ALA A 669 -61.84 12.63 -16.09
N SER A 670 -61.71 11.82 -17.14
CA SER A 670 -62.49 10.58 -17.28
C SER A 670 -61.95 9.53 -16.32
N LEU A 671 -62.81 8.99 -15.45
CA LEU A 671 -62.49 7.89 -14.53
C LEU A 671 -62.71 6.51 -15.16
N GLY A 672 -63.17 6.50 -16.42
CA GLY A 672 -63.49 5.31 -17.21
C GLY A 672 -64.97 5.17 -17.54
N CYS A 673 -65.26 4.15 -18.35
CA CYS A 673 -66.61 3.73 -18.68
C CYS A 673 -66.74 2.21 -18.49
N PHE A 674 -67.93 1.74 -18.15
CA PHE A 674 -68.27 0.32 -18.14
C PHE A 674 -69.66 0.12 -18.74
N THR A 675 -69.95 -1.10 -19.20
CA THR A 675 -71.28 -1.44 -19.73
C THR A 675 -71.96 -2.45 -18.83
N THR A 676 -73.24 -2.22 -18.54
CA THR A 676 -74.06 -3.12 -17.73
C THR A 676 -75.42 -3.32 -18.39
N THR A 677 -76.12 -4.39 -18.02
CA THR A 677 -77.46 -4.69 -18.51
C THR A 677 -78.43 -4.69 -17.34
N VAL A 678 -79.42 -3.81 -17.40
CA VAL A 678 -80.54 -3.80 -16.46
C VAL A 678 -81.58 -4.80 -16.97
N SER A 679 -81.98 -5.74 -16.10
CA SER A 679 -82.96 -6.76 -16.47
C SER A 679 -84.32 -6.12 -16.74
N GLY A 680 -84.99 -6.56 -17.82
CA GLY A 680 -86.42 -6.31 -18.08
C GLY A 680 -87.32 -7.37 -17.45
N ASP A 681 -86.78 -8.50 -17.01
CA ASP A 681 -87.62 -9.59 -16.52
C ASP A 681 -88.36 -9.20 -15.22
N PRO A 682 -89.68 -9.48 -15.13
CA PRO A 682 -90.44 -9.26 -13.92
C PRO A 682 -89.87 -10.02 -12.73
N VAL A 683 -90.06 -9.46 -11.54
CA VAL A 683 -89.75 -10.13 -10.28
C VAL A 683 -91.02 -10.22 -9.44
N GLY A 684 -91.13 -11.28 -8.66
CA GLY A 684 -92.28 -11.47 -7.81
C GLY A 684 -92.17 -12.71 -6.96
N GLN A 685 -93.15 -12.90 -6.10
CA GLN A 685 -93.24 -14.06 -5.24
C GLN A 685 -94.69 -14.42 -4.97
N VAL A 686 -95.00 -15.71 -5.01
CA VAL A 686 -96.22 -16.25 -4.41
C VAL A 686 -96.02 -16.40 -2.91
N GLU A 687 -96.88 -15.77 -2.13
CA GLU A 687 -96.74 -15.67 -0.67
C GLU A 687 -97.70 -16.60 0.06
N ASN A 688 -98.89 -16.85 -0.49
CA ASN A 688 -99.86 -17.76 0.10
C ASN A 688 -100.70 -18.47 -0.97
N ILE A 689 -100.91 -19.78 -0.79
CA ILE A 689 -101.88 -20.57 -1.55
C ILE A 689 -102.67 -21.42 -0.57
N GLN A 690 -104.00 -21.32 -0.59
CA GLN A 690 -104.86 -22.14 0.29
C GLN A 690 -106.15 -22.57 -0.41
N PRO A 691 -106.71 -23.75 -0.08
CA PRO A 691 -107.98 -24.19 -0.63
C PRO A 691 -109.12 -23.28 -0.16
N VAL A 692 -110.07 -23.01 -1.07
CA VAL A 692 -111.32 -22.29 -0.81
C VAL A 692 -112.51 -23.10 -1.33
N ALA A 693 -113.73 -22.61 -1.08
CA ALA A 693 -114.97 -23.36 -1.31
C ALA A 693 -115.08 -23.97 -2.71
N ASP A 694 -114.57 -23.32 -3.76
CA ASP A 694 -114.67 -23.79 -5.16
C ASP A 694 -113.30 -23.86 -5.88
N GLY A 695 -112.18 -23.87 -5.15
CA GLY A 695 -110.85 -23.94 -5.76
C GLY A 695 -109.71 -23.51 -4.83
N PHE A 696 -108.78 -22.68 -5.30
CA PHE A 696 -107.65 -22.18 -4.52
C PHE A 696 -107.56 -20.66 -4.55
N GLY A 697 -107.35 -20.05 -3.38
CA GLY A 697 -106.93 -18.67 -3.27
C GLY A 697 -105.41 -18.57 -3.38
N VAL A 698 -104.92 -17.60 -4.16
CA VAL A 698 -103.51 -17.38 -4.48
C VAL A 698 -103.20 -15.90 -4.28
N TRP A 699 -102.21 -15.60 -3.43
CA TRP A 699 -101.78 -14.23 -3.12
C TRP A 699 -100.26 -14.09 -3.26
N GLY A 700 -99.82 -12.91 -3.69
CA GLY A 700 -98.41 -12.58 -3.83
C GLY A 700 -98.21 -11.18 -4.39
N HIS A 701 -97.04 -10.93 -4.95
CA HIS A 701 -96.74 -9.69 -5.67
C HIS A 701 -95.93 -9.98 -6.93
N ALA A 702 -96.04 -9.09 -7.91
CA ALA A 702 -95.27 -9.10 -9.14
C ALA A 702 -95.04 -7.67 -9.61
N VAL A 703 -93.78 -7.34 -9.93
CA VAL A 703 -93.35 -6.03 -10.43
C VAL A 703 -92.50 -6.26 -11.66
N ASP A 704 -92.73 -5.44 -12.68
CA ASP A 704 -91.97 -5.48 -13.93
C ASP A 704 -91.10 -4.23 -14.07
N PRO A 705 -89.77 -4.36 -14.22
CA PRO A 705 -88.90 -3.20 -14.41
C PRO A 705 -89.13 -2.49 -15.77
N ASP A 706 -89.78 -3.12 -16.74
CA ASP A 706 -90.13 -2.52 -18.05
C ASP A 706 -91.28 -1.49 -17.95
N VAL A 707 -92.13 -1.58 -16.92
CA VAL A 707 -93.30 -0.71 -16.78
C VAL A 707 -93.67 -0.42 -15.32
N ALA A 708 -93.89 0.85 -14.98
CA ALA A 708 -94.29 1.23 -13.62
C ALA A 708 -95.73 0.79 -13.26
N ALA A 709 -96.56 0.53 -14.27
CA ALA A 709 -97.92 0.06 -14.09
C ALA A 709 -97.95 -1.40 -13.60
N PRO A 710 -98.99 -1.82 -12.86
CA PRO A 710 -99.13 -3.20 -12.43
C PRO A 710 -99.24 -4.14 -13.64
N ILE A 711 -98.55 -5.27 -13.59
CA ILE A 711 -98.60 -6.31 -14.63
C ILE A 711 -99.63 -7.39 -14.32
N ASP A 712 -99.96 -8.19 -15.33
CA ASP A 712 -100.76 -9.39 -15.14
C ASP A 712 -99.91 -10.53 -14.55
N VAL A 713 -100.56 -11.37 -13.75
CA VAL A 713 -100.06 -12.68 -13.35
C VAL A 713 -100.97 -13.77 -13.92
N HIS A 714 -100.37 -14.81 -14.48
CA HIS A 714 -101.10 -15.98 -14.93
C HIS A 714 -100.99 -17.09 -13.90
N VAL A 715 -102.14 -17.61 -13.46
CA VAL A 715 -102.20 -18.74 -12.54
C VAL A 715 -102.56 -19.99 -13.33
N TYR A 716 -101.73 -21.02 -13.23
CA TYR A 716 -101.91 -22.33 -13.86
C TYR A 716 -102.23 -23.38 -12.80
N VAL A 717 -103.17 -24.27 -13.11
CA VAL A 717 -103.52 -25.46 -12.32
C VAL A 717 -103.23 -26.69 -13.18
N ASP A 718 -102.35 -27.58 -12.71
CA ASP A 718 -101.86 -28.77 -13.42
C ASP A 718 -101.39 -28.48 -14.85
N GLY A 719 -100.61 -27.41 -15.01
CA GLY A 719 -100.06 -26.97 -16.29
C GLY A 719 -101.07 -26.33 -17.26
N ARG A 720 -102.33 -26.10 -16.84
CA ARG A 720 -103.35 -25.41 -17.63
C ARG A 720 -103.69 -24.06 -17.03
N ILE A 721 -103.88 -23.03 -17.87
CA ILE A 721 -104.22 -21.70 -17.39
C ILE A 721 -105.59 -21.72 -16.70
N ALA A 722 -105.61 -21.27 -15.44
CA ALA A 722 -106.80 -21.23 -14.60
C ALA A 722 -107.34 -19.82 -14.41
N GLY A 723 -106.50 -18.79 -14.60
CA GLY A 723 -106.92 -17.39 -14.61
C GLY A 723 -105.79 -16.41 -14.91
N ILE A 724 -106.17 -15.20 -15.30
CA ILE A 724 -105.29 -14.04 -15.55
C ILE A 724 -105.77 -12.94 -14.60
N PHE A 725 -104.87 -12.39 -13.80
CA PHE A 725 -105.21 -11.41 -12.77
C PHE A 725 -104.20 -10.26 -12.75
N PRO A 726 -104.63 -8.99 -12.65
CA PRO A 726 -103.71 -7.88 -12.49
C PRO A 726 -103.14 -7.86 -11.07
N ALA A 727 -101.85 -7.61 -10.94
CA ALA A 727 -101.18 -7.37 -9.66
C ALA A 727 -101.41 -5.95 -9.16
N ASN A 728 -102.63 -5.42 -9.21
CA ASN A 728 -102.91 -4.00 -8.96
C ASN A 728 -103.35 -3.66 -7.53
N GLN A 729 -103.26 -4.60 -6.59
CA GLN A 729 -103.68 -4.36 -5.20
C GLN A 729 -102.59 -3.59 -4.45
N PRO A 730 -102.94 -2.57 -3.65
CA PRO A 730 -101.97 -1.77 -2.91
C PRO A 730 -101.40 -2.52 -1.71
N ARG A 731 -100.08 -2.46 -1.54
CA ARG A 731 -99.35 -2.97 -0.37
C ARG A 731 -98.17 -2.04 -0.03
N GLY A 732 -98.25 -1.40 1.14
CA GLY A 732 -97.36 -0.28 1.51
C GLY A 732 -95.87 -0.58 1.65
N ASP A 733 -95.47 -1.86 1.71
CA ASP A 733 -94.06 -2.26 1.69
C ASP A 733 -93.47 -2.36 0.28
N LEU A 734 -94.31 -2.52 -0.76
CA LEU A 734 -93.85 -2.74 -2.13
C LEU A 734 -93.22 -1.49 -2.74
N GLY A 735 -93.73 -0.29 -2.47
CA GLY A 735 -93.11 0.96 -2.93
C GLY A 735 -91.73 1.21 -2.30
N VAL A 736 -91.47 0.65 -1.12
CA VAL A 736 -90.15 0.69 -0.46
C VAL A 736 -89.22 -0.39 -1.02
N ARG A 737 -89.74 -1.59 -1.27
CA ARG A 737 -88.97 -2.72 -1.83
C ARG A 737 -88.59 -2.50 -3.30
N TYR A 738 -89.45 -1.86 -4.08
CA TYR A 738 -89.25 -1.53 -5.49
C TYR A 738 -89.44 -0.02 -5.71
N PRO A 739 -88.46 0.81 -5.31
CA PRO A 739 -88.54 2.26 -5.43
C PRO A 739 -88.85 2.70 -6.86
N GLY A 740 -89.83 3.59 -7.04
CA GLY A 740 -90.25 4.11 -8.34
C GLY A 740 -91.45 3.38 -8.98
N PHE A 741 -91.85 2.22 -8.46
CA PHE A 741 -92.97 1.43 -9.01
C PHE A 741 -94.28 1.59 -8.22
N GLY A 742 -94.23 2.11 -6.99
CA GLY A 742 -95.39 2.36 -6.13
C GLY A 742 -95.91 1.10 -5.41
N ASP A 743 -97.02 1.24 -4.68
CA ASP A 743 -97.53 0.17 -3.80
C ASP A 743 -98.45 -0.83 -4.50
N ALA A 744 -98.97 -0.50 -5.69
CA ALA A 744 -100.02 -1.26 -6.37
C ALA A 744 -99.48 -2.44 -7.19
N HIS A 745 -98.75 -3.36 -6.55
CA HIS A 745 -98.10 -4.50 -7.21
C HIS A 745 -98.40 -5.87 -6.56
N ALA A 746 -99.39 -5.92 -5.67
CA ALA A 746 -99.86 -7.16 -5.08
C ALA A 746 -101.03 -7.77 -5.88
N PHE A 747 -101.15 -9.09 -5.87
CA PHE A 747 -102.30 -9.82 -6.40
C PHE A 747 -102.92 -10.72 -5.34
N GLY A 748 -104.23 -10.89 -5.46
CA GLY A 748 -105.01 -11.85 -4.70
C GLY A 748 -106.16 -12.35 -5.55
N ALA A 749 -106.19 -13.65 -5.83
CA ALA A 749 -107.12 -14.24 -6.78
C ALA A 749 -107.62 -15.60 -6.31
N THR A 750 -108.78 -16.01 -6.81
CA THR A 750 -109.33 -17.36 -6.62
C THR A 750 -109.44 -18.05 -7.97
N VAL A 751 -108.80 -19.22 -8.10
CA VAL A 751 -108.89 -20.08 -9.30
C VAL A 751 -109.69 -21.33 -8.99
N GLN A 752 -110.53 -21.75 -9.93
CA GLN A 752 -111.40 -22.92 -9.76
C GLN A 752 -110.61 -24.22 -9.96
N ALA A 753 -110.84 -25.20 -9.10
CA ALA A 753 -110.25 -26.54 -9.23
C ALA A 753 -111.16 -27.59 -8.55
N PRO A 754 -111.33 -28.79 -9.14
CA PRO A 754 -112.07 -29.87 -8.50
C PRO A 754 -111.39 -30.32 -7.18
N PRO A 755 -112.06 -31.10 -6.33
CA PRO A 755 -111.39 -31.77 -5.20
C PRO A 755 -110.27 -32.68 -5.69
N GLY A 756 -109.12 -32.65 -5.02
CA GLY A 756 -107.92 -33.34 -5.47
C GLY A 756 -106.62 -32.62 -5.11
N THR A 757 -105.50 -33.24 -5.48
CA THR A 757 -104.16 -32.67 -5.37
C THR A 757 -103.79 -32.03 -6.70
N HIS A 758 -103.45 -30.73 -6.66
CA HIS A 758 -103.19 -29.93 -7.84
C HIS A 758 -101.86 -29.17 -7.72
N GLU A 759 -101.11 -29.06 -8.81
CA GLU A 759 -99.96 -28.16 -8.92
C GLU A 759 -100.44 -26.77 -9.34
N ILE A 760 -100.11 -25.76 -8.53
CA ILE A 760 -100.49 -24.36 -8.79
C ILE A 760 -99.22 -23.57 -9.03
N CYS A 761 -99.09 -23.02 -10.23
CA CYS A 761 -97.96 -22.21 -10.66
C CYS A 761 -98.42 -20.81 -11.05
N VAL A 762 -97.66 -19.79 -10.65
CA VAL A 762 -97.93 -18.39 -10.99
C VAL A 762 -96.77 -17.84 -11.80
N PHE A 763 -97.09 -17.27 -12.95
CA PHE A 763 -96.15 -16.60 -13.83
C PHE A 763 -96.40 -15.09 -13.76
N ALA A 764 -95.35 -14.30 -13.56
CA ALA A 764 -95.41 -12.85 -13.79
C ALA A 764 -95.27 -12.61 -15.29
N ILE A 765 -96.15 -11.78 -15.85
CA ILE A 765 -96.19 -11.55 -17.30
C ILE A 765 -95.44 -10.27 -17.62
N ASN A 766 -94.35 -10.42 -18.36
CA ASN A 766 -93.55 -9.28 -18.82
C ASN A 766 -94.38 -8.42 -19.79
N THR A 767 -94.38 -7.12 -19.54
CA THR A 767 -95.04 -6.10 -20.34
C THR A 767 -94.04 -5.00 -20.70
N PRO A 768 -93.75 -4.74 -21.98
CA PRO A 768 -94.52 -5.17 -23.15
C PRO A 768 -94.11 -6.54 -23.73
N SER A 769 -92.90 -7.04 -23.45
CA SER A 769 -92.42 -8.31 -24.00
C SER A 769 -91.14 -8.77 -23.32
N GLY A 770 -91.06 -10.05 -22.95
CA GLY A 770 -89.85 -10.62 -22.37
C GLY A 770 -90.09 -12.04 -21.88
N ILE A 771 -89.25 -12.50 -20.96
CA ILE A 771 -89.47 -13.77 -20.28
C ILE A 771 -90.60 -13.57 -19.27
N ASN A 772 -91.53 -14.52 -19.20
CA ASN A 772 -92.54 -14.58 -18.15
C ASN A 772 -92.04 -15.54 -17.06
N PRO A 773 -91.39 -15.06 -16.00
CA PRO A 773 -90.83 -15.93 -14.99
C PRO A 773 -91.91 -16.55 -14.12
N VAL A 774 -91.67 -17.79 -13.70
CA VAL A 774 -92.43 -18.41 -12.61
C VAL A 774 -92.04 -17.73 -11.30
N ILE A 775 -93.00 -17.11 -10.64
CA ILE A 775 -92.82 -16.44 -9.34
C ILE A 775 -93.25 -17.31 -8.16
N GLY A 776 -93.82 -18.47 -8.42
CA GLY A 776 -94.03 -19.51 -7.42
C GLY A 776 -94.81 -20.70 -7.98
N CYS A 777 -94.45 -21.91 -7.53
CA CYS A 777 -95.17 -23.15 -7.85
C CYS A 777 -95.28 -24.01 -6.59
N THR A 778 -96.45 -24.56 -6.30
CA THR A 778 -96.65 -25.46 -5.15
C THR A 778 -97.78 -26.45 -5.42
N VAL A 779 -97.63 -27.67 -4.92
CA VAL A 779 -98.68 -28.70 -4.95
C VAL A 779 -99.54 -28.58 -3.69
N VAL A 780 -100.86 -28.40 -3.86
CA VAL A 780 -101.82 -28.23 -2.77
C VAL A 780 -103.02 -29.15 -2.97
N SER A 781 -103.51 -29.74 -1.88
CA SER A 781 -104.71 -30.60 -1.90
C SER A 781 -105.94 -29.86 -1.40
N ARG A 782 -107.06 -30.01 -2.11
CA ARG A 782 -108.40 -29.59 -1.69
C ARG A 782 -109.26 -30.82 -1.41
N GLN A 783 -109.91 -30.84 -0.24
CA GLN A 783 -110.82 -31.92 0.18
C GLN A 783 -112.15 -31.88 -0.55
#